data_AF-A0A6F8T327-F1
#
_entry.id   AF-A0A6F8T327-F1
#
_cell.length_a   1.000
_cell.length_b   1.000
_cell.length_c   1.000
_cell.angle_alpha   90.00
_cell.angle_beta   90.00
_cell.angle_gamma   90.00
#
_symmetry.space_group_name_H-M   'P 1'
#
loop_
_entity.id
_entity.type
_entity.pdbx_description
1 polymer ?
#
loop_
_entity_poly.entity_id
_entity_poly.type
_entity_poly.pdbx_seq_one_letter_code
_entity_poly.pdbx_strand_id
1 'polypeptide(L)'
;MSGAHSAKKLFYRYNKNQYRLFTLNSDEVLKLTAVSSVPGVGASQRSDVYRKKIINPGNDQYPGNAHHVKFITKNDQAHSFIWQTSAKKLKNAVRWGILKPHSITSKVISALGNYRVIAHERIAKGMISNSQAVKLKLLDLYQDRFEALQSLESMVNKDNSLVEYESEFESYLEKLDHIKANLATYVLDVLNQGGLDQTTIEQLKKDLETDIERTNSYLDSLRNSPNLSNYNEARGHKSILEFVKNQMMHGLYELQGINQDLTYSTKRAFALTRGELNDFIEDARKEIEDQQADMRNAVTENHHGLFSKECDTLFSYDFSRDGLSSKREREVLLAISFIEGWDKVDTESLTISNQSGSESLDVINATRWKNHRNFTTFAKSMGFYLLNFFKSILLPTKTWEEEAWTNQNFHLFATTLREHVTPNEPMWQKPIRLFKQIGYALVDVYNGVRDFGSELAFKMPEDMLNDWDSCNELPTLKEVFEESEKEIAAIKSIEDERLKTILNRCNISSSIGIASTPNSKLATVEYALTAGEQNDILTVMARGLNEFASVFSHNIYAKDPVAGLVFTAAFAVGAGAIYLPTATSAVFGSAYVNWFTHFGYSVGSSKIAAVISGGSTQAQLFATGWDGLMHGPSGLATNALYQLGEDPLTVGTYLATATLVGYVLVNGIAGYPIPIVSDFLKEDLGTSPESSYPFIGAKIAVLLYEALLIHKEGHHSQPEFLFELIEKARSLRSEDPEQQKIIDRFILASWISMNTDTIPKLNEKLRFDISRQIDALFDQEQSKSLYKILYPEPHHSIAYQLFAIPLSYIPAVLRFTASFVLCAFALGSGKNHPFEPIKRASIALFEKITRDLSRLLVFSTHLLYLVYTGLSVLVKPPAYVLGMILGRVTALFDVKSGHALHGAFASVHSFFKSIGEFFYPNQILKASVIAHPTHTIHEAEGSYKKLLIQMGNVKPEPAEELPLESIQEHFTVPWIVNGTKSREVISSKSVIESGMQLEHS
;
A
#
# COMPACT_ATOMS: atom_id res chain seq x y z
N MET A 1 37.64 -9.46 -2.74
CA MET A 1 37.43 -10.17 -1.47
C MET A 1 35.94 -10.25 -1.21
N SER A 2 35.29 -11.32 -1.68
CA SER A 2 34.07 -11.82 -1.03
C SER A 2 34.47 -12.29 0.37
N GLY A 3 33.64 -11.99 1.37
CA GLY A 3 33.97 -12.27 2.77
C GLY A 3 33.26 -11.35 3.77
N ALA A 4 33.67 -11.48 5.02
CA ALA A 4 33.17 -10.74 6.19
C ALA A 4 32.94 -9.25 5.88
N HIS A 5 31.79 -8.73 6.32
CA HIS A 5 31.39 -7.34 6.11
C HIS A 5 32.44 -6.36 6.63
N SER A 6 32.45 -5.18 6.00
CA SER A 6 33.25 -4.07 6.49
C SER A 6 32.77 -3.68 7.88
N ALA A 7 33.72 -3.26 8.72
CA ALA A 7 33.44 -2.89 10.09
C ALA A 7 32.39 -1.76 10.18
N LYS A 8 32.31 -0.87 9.17
CA LYS A 8 31.26 0.14 9.02
C LYS A 8 29.86 -0.45 8.82
N LYS A 9 29.70 -1.45 7.94
CA LYS A 9 28.41 -2.13 7.70
C LYS A 9 27.95 -2.89 8.94
N LEU A 10 28.87 -3.56 9.63
CA LEU A 10 28.61 -4.25 10.89
C LEU A 10 28.14 -3.28 11.97
N PHE A 11 28.83 -2.15 12.12
CA PHE A 11 28.46 -1.11 13.08
C PHE A 11 27.08 -0.49 12.78
N TYR A 12 26.76 -0.26 11.51
CA TYR A 12 25.42 0.19 11.10
C TYR A 12 24.32 -0.82 11.46
N ARG A 13 24.54 -2.13 11.18
CA ARG A 13 23.60 -3.20 11.56
C ARG A 13 23.42 -3.28 13.07
N TYR A 14 24.52 -3.21 13.84
CA TYR A 14 24.48 -3.17 15.30
C TYR A 14 23.62 -2.00 15.80
N ASN A 15 23.86 -0.77 15.32
CA ASN A 15 23.07 0.40 15.69
C ASN A 15 21.59 0.25 15.33
N LYS A 16 21.28 -0.33 14.16
CA LYS A 16 19.90 -0.59 13.73
C LYS A 16 19.20 -1.60 14.64
N ASN A 17 19.90 -2.65 15.07
CA ASN A 17 19.36 -3.65 15.99
C ASN A 17 19.14 -3.06 17.39
N GLN A 18 20.08 -2.26 17.92
CA GLN A 18 19.89 -1.56 19.19
C GLN A 18 18.72 -0.58 19.13
N TYR A 19 18.57 0.14 18.02
CA TYR A 19 17.41 1.00 17.81
C TYR A 19 16.10 0.19 17.76
N ARG A 20 16.06 -0.95 17.06
CA ARG A 20 14.89 -1.84 17.04
C ARG A 20 14.52 -2.33 18.44
N LEU A 21 15.48 -2.79 19.24
CA LEU A 21 15.21 -3.20 20.61
C LEU A 21 14.70 -2.04 21.47
N PHE A 22 15.30 -0.86 21.33
CA PHE A 22 14.83 0.36 21.97
C PHE A 22 13.40 0.71 21.57
N THR A 23 13.00 0.56 20.31
CA THR A 23 11.60 0.83 19.92
C THR A 23 10.58 -0.10 20.61
N LEU A 24 11.00 -1.35 20.87
CA LEU A 24 10.15 -2.43 21.41
C LEU A 24 10.19 -2.56 22.92
N ASN A 25 10.97 -1.73 23.63
CA ASN A 25 11.08 -1.79 25.07
C ASN A 25 10.56 -0.50 25.75
N SER A 26 10.77 -0.38 27.06
CA SER A 26 10.35 0.76 27.87
C SER A 26 11.46 1.78 28.16
N ASP A 27 12.67 1.61 27.61
CA ASP A 27 13.80 2.52 27.91
C ASP A 27 13.52 3.92 27.35
N GLU A 28 13.84 4.97 28.12
CA GLU A 28 13.57 6.36 27.71
C GLU A 28 14.68 6.96 26.84
N VAL A 29 15.93 6.52 27.00
CA VAL A 29 17.08 7.11 26.30
C VAL A 29 17.97 6.02 25.71
N LEU A 30 18.32 6.17 24.43
CA LEU A 30 19.33 5.36 23.75
C LEU A 30 20.39 6.27 23.15
N LYS A 31 21.65 6.06 23.53
CA LYS A 31 22.79 6.78 22.96
C LYS A 31 23.53 5.86 22.01
N LEU A 32 23.54 6.18 20.72
CA LEU A 32 24.27 5.43 19.69
C LEU A 32 25.40 6.28 19.13
N THR A 33 26.57 5.69 18.91
CA THR A 33 27.64 6.39 18.18
C THR A 33 27.26 6.48 16.71
N ALA A 34 27.39 7.65 16.08
CA ALA A 34 26.95 7.88 14.72
C ALA A 34 27.85 7.14 13.71
N VAL A 35 27.26 6.58 12.65
CA VAL A 35 28.03 5.99 11.54
C VAL A 35 28.70 7.12 10.77
N SER A 36 30.01 7.01 10.51
CA SER A 36 30.74 8.06 9.80
C SER A 36 30.27 8.19 8.35
N SER A 37 30.14 9.42 7.85
CA SER A 37 29.88 9.68 6.43
C SER A 37 31.12 9.47 5.56
N VAL A 38 32.32 9.49 6.16
CA VAL A 38 33.60 9.37 5.45
C VAL A 38 33.81 7.90 5.00
N PRO A 39 34.21 7.65 3.75
CA PRO A 39 34.63 6.33 3.28
C PRO A 39 35.80 5.79 4.12
N GLY A 40 35.81 4.48 4.42
CA GLY A 40 36.88 3.83 5.18
C GLY A 40 36.85 4.07 6.71
N VAL A 41 36.12 5.09 7.18
CA VAL A 41 35.92 5.34 8.63
C VAL A 41 34.59 4.71 9.06
N GLY A 42 34.64 3.86 10.10
CA GLY A 42 33.47 3.11 10.57
C GLY A 42 32.52 3.95 11.43
N ALA A 43 33.05 4.56 12.49
CA ALA A 43 32.28 5.33 13.47
C ALA A 43 32.76 6.79 13.52
N SER A 44 31.84 7.70 13.83
CA SER A 44 32.11 9.10 14.12
C SER A 44 32.31 9.28 15.63
N GLN A 45 33.04 10.32 16.05
CA GLN A 45 33.08 10.72 17.47
C GLN A 45 31.74 11.32 17.95
N ARG A 46 30.84 11.68 17.03
CA ARG A 46 29.50 12.16 17.35
C ARG A 46 28.63 11.01 17.84
N SER A 47 27.88 11.22 18.90
CA SER A 47 26.78 10.33 19.31
C SER A 47 25.43 10.90 18.90
N ASP A 48 24.59 10.05 18.33
CA ASP A 48 23.17 10.29 18.17
C ASP A 48 22.43 9.89 19.46
N VAL A 49 21.72 10.82 20.06
CA VAL A 49 20.91 10.59 21.27
C VAL A 49 19.45 10.46 20.86
N TYR A 50 18.87 9.31 21.14
CA TYR A 50 17.46 9.03 20.95
C TYR A 50 16.75 9.17 22.30
N ARG A 51 15.69 9.97 22.36
CA ARG A 51 14.82 10.09 23.54
C ARG A 51 13.41 9.65 23.17
N LYS A 52 12.82 8.80 24.00
CA LYS A 52 11.47 8.25 23.87
C LYS A 52 10.58 8.86 24.95
N LYS A 53 9.50 9.50 24.53
CA LYS A 53 8.42 9.97 25.41
C LYS A 53 7.23 9.03 25.26
N ILE A 54 6.83 8.39 26.35
CA ILE A 54 5.68 7.47 26.40
C ILE A 54 4.46 8.25 26.89
N ILE A 55 3.37 8.22 26.12
CA ILE A 55 2.12 8.92 26.44
C ILE A 55 0.98 7.91 26.56
N ASN A 56 0.29 7.92 27.71
CA ASN A 56 -0.78 6.99 28.07
C ASN A 56 -1.85 7.72 28.92
N PRO A 57 -3.15 7.59 28.63
CA PRO A 57 -4.19 8.13 29.52
C PRO A 57 -4.31 7.27 30.77
N GLY A 58 -3.91 7.82 31.92
CA GLY A 58 -4.10 7.18 33.23
C GLY A 58 -2.83 6.85 34.00
N ASN A 59 -1.69 7.50 33.71
CA ASN A 59 -0.45 7.34 34.51
C ASN A 59 -0.67 7.50 36.02
N ASP A 60 -1.71 8.22 36.45
CA ASP A 60 -2.03 8.46 37.86
C ASP A 60 -2.99 7.43 38.50
N GLN A 61 -3.67 6.59 37.71
CA GLN A 61 -4.66 5.61 38.23
C GLN A 61 -4.34 4.14 37.94
N TYR A 62 -3.61 3.82 36.87
CA TYR A 62 -3.22 2.44 36.52
C TYR A 62 -1.81 2.37 35.93
N PRO A 63 -0.75 2.35 36.75
CA PRO A 63 0.61 2.08 36.29
C PRO A 63 0.67 0.63 35.79
N GLY A 64 0.54 0.45 34.48
CA GLY A 64 0.48 -0.89 33.86
C GLY A 64 -0.37 -0.99 32.60
N ASN A 65 -1.05 0.08 32.16
CA ASN A 65 -1.80 0.03 30.91
C ASN A 65 -0.84 -0.16 29.72
N ALA A 66 -0.91 -1.33 29.10
CA ALA A 66 0.05 -1.81 28.12
C ALA A 66 -0.03 -1.08 26.77
N HIS A 67 -1.12 -0.34 26.53
CA HIS A 67 -1.40 0.38 25.30
C HIS A 67 -0.98 1.84 25.42
N HIS A 68 -0.15 2.33 24.50
CA HIS A 68 0.37 3.71 24.55
C HIS A 68 1.01 4.13 23.23
N VAL A 69 1.25 5.44 23.08
CA VAL A 69 2.01 6.01 21.96
C VAL A 69 3.39 6.43 22.44
N LYS A 70 4.43 6.02 21.72
CA LYS A 70 5.84 6.38 21.96
C LYS A 70 6.27 7.40 20.91
N PHE A 71 6.68 8.59 21.33
CA PHE A 71 7.30 9.59 20.45
C PHE A 71 8.81 9.55 20.61
N ILE A 72 9.53 9.34 19.50
CA ILE A 72 10.98 9.23 19.49
C ILE A 72 11.57 10.48 18.83
N THR A 73 12.45 11.14 19.55
CA THR A 73 13.28 12.23 19.03
C THR A 73 14.72 11.75 18.88
N LYS A 74 15.41 12.23 17.85
CA LYS A 74 16.83 11.99 17.58
C LYS A 74 17.55 13.33 17.59
N ASN A 75 18.48 13.52 18.53
CA ASN A 75 19.19 14.79 18.73
C ASN A 75 18.21 15.99 18.82
N ASP A 76 17.15 15.81 19.61
CA ASP A 76 16.08 16.80 19.84
C ASP A 76 15.23 17.15 18.60
N GLN A 77 15.36 16.38 17.50
CA GLN A 77 14.48 16.46 16.33
C GLN A 77 13.51 15.27 16.30
N ALA A 78 12.25 15.50 15.92
CA ALA A 78 11.27 14.41 15.79
C ALA A 78 11.76 13.37 14.76
N HIS A 79 11.69 12.09 15.14
CA HIS A 79 12.26 10.99 14.34
C HIS A 79 11.23 9.93 13.95
N SER A 80 10.43 9.46 14.91
CA SER A 80 9.35 8.51 14.67
C SER A 80 8.32 8.56 15.79
N PHE A 81 7.12 8.05 15.51
CA PHE A 81 6.16 7.71 16.55
C PHE A 81 5.68 6.27 16.35
N ILE A 82 5.47 5.57 17.46
CA ILE A 82 5.19 4.14 17.50
C ILE A 82 3.97 3.92 18.37
N TRP A 83 3.03 3.13 17.87
CA TRP A 83 1.83 2.77 18.61
C TRP A 83 1.95 1.33 19.11
N GLN A 84 1.89 1.16 20.43
CA GLN A 84 1.88 -0.14 21.08
C GLN A 84 0.45 -0.48 21.50
N THR A 85 -0.09 -1.59 21.00
CA THR A 85 -1.49 -1.99 21.20
C THR A 85 -1.69 -3.51 20.97
N SER A 86 -2.92 -4.00 21.07
CA SER A 86 -3.27 -5.40 20.77
C SER A 86 -3.56 -5.66 19.29
N ALA A 87 -3.46 -6.92 18.86
CA ALA A 87 -3.73 -7.32 17.48
C ALA A 87 -5.15 -6.92 17.00
N LYS A 88 -6.17 -7.04 17.87
CA LYS A 88 -7.56 -6.61 17.58
C LYS A 88 -7.64 -5.12 17.26
N LYS A 89 -6.89 -4.27 17.97
CA LYS A 89 -6.85 -2.81 17.72
C LYS A 89 -6.11 -2.49 16.43
N LEU A 90 -5.04 -3.21 16.09
CA LEU A 90 -4.38 -3.08 14.77
C LEU A 90 -5.30 -3.49 13.62
N LYS A 91 -6.11 -4.53 13.78
CA LYS A 91 -7.12 -4.88 12.78
C LYS A 91 -8.17 -3.79 12.63
N ASN A 92 -8.63 -3.20 13.73
CA ASN A 92 -9.53 -2.05 13.69
C ASN A 92 -8.86 -0.82 13.04
N ALA A 93 -7.55 -0.66 13.19
CA ALA A 93 -6.78 0.39 12.53
C ALA A 93 -6.82 0.29 11.00
N VAL A 94 -6.90 -0.94 10.45
CA VAL A 94 -7.18 -1.18 9.03
C VAL A 94 -8.58 -0.70 8.67
N ARG A 95 -9.62 -1.03 9.47
CA ARG A 95 -11.01 -0.54 9.25
C ARG A 95 -11.12 0.98 9.30
N TRP A 96 -10.26 1.65 10.07
CA TRP A 96 -10.16 3.12 10.14
C TRP A 96 -9.30 3.74 9.03
N GLY A 97 -8.62 2.93 8.22
CA GLY A 97 -7.76 3.38 7.13
C GLY A 97 -6.42 3.97 7.56
N ILE A 98 -6.06 3.89 8.84
CA ILE A 98 -4.80 4.46 9.34
C ILE A 98 -3.61 3.53 9.15
N LEU A 99 -3.85 2.22 9.13
CA LEU A 99 -2.87 1.21 8.72
C LEU A 99 -3.13 0.88 7.26
N LYS A 100 -2.07 0.92 6.43
CA LYS A 100 -2.13 0.55 5.00
C LYS A 100 -1.55 -0.86 4.76
N PRO A 101 -2.38 -1.90 4.81
CA PRO A 101 -1.95 -3.28 4.54
C PRO A 101 -1.68 -3.53 3.05
N HIS A 102 -1.09 -4.69 2.75
CA HIS A 102 -0.68 -5.05 1.38
C HIS A 102 -1.78 -5.73 0.56
N SER A 103 -2.67 -6.50 1.20
CA SER A 103 -3.74 -7.24 0.50
C SER A 103 -4.77 -6.30 -0.12
N ILE A 104 -5.44 -6.72 -1.21
CA ILE A 104 -6.41 -5.86 -1.88
C ILE A 104 -7.67 -5.65 -1.04
N THR A 105 -8.19 -6.70 -0.40
CA THR A 105 -9.38 -6.56 0.47
C THR A 105 -9.12 -5.55 1.59
N SER A 106 -7.95 -5.62 2.22
CA SER A 106 -7.61 -4.73 3.32
C SER A 106 -7.25 -3.31 2.85
N LYS A 107 -6.72 -3.13 1.64
CA LYS A 107 -6.57 -1.80 1.01
C LYS A 107 -7.93 -1.15 0.75
N VAL A 108 -8.89 -1.91 0.21
CA VAL A 108 -10.27 -1.45 -0.03
C VAL A 108 -10.95 -1.06 1.28
N ILE A 109 -10.85 -1.91 2.31
CA ILE A 109 -11.36 -1.63 3.66
C ILE A 109 -10.72 -0.36 4.24
N SER A 110 -9.40 -0.20 4.08
CA SER A 110 -8.66 0.98 4.53
C SER A 110 -9.07 2.25 3.78
N ALA A 111 -9.23 2.18 2.46
CA ALA A 111 -9.67 3.32 1.64
C ALA A 111 -11.06 3.82 2.07
N LEU A 112 -12.00 2.88 2.28
CA LEU A 112 -13.32 3.14 2.85
C LEU A 112 -13.23 3.72 4.27
N GLY A 113 -12.33 3.18 5.09
CA GLY A 113 -12.08 3.59 6.47
C GLY A 113 -11.70 5.06 6.65
N ASN A 114 -11.10 5.69 5.64
CA ASN A 114 -10.78 7.12 5.68
C ASN A 114 -12.02 8.01 5.90
N TYR A 115 -13.23 7.53 5.54
CA TYR A 115 -14.46 8.22 5.90
C TYR A 115 -14.64 8.35 7.42
N ARG A 116 -14.24 7.33 8.21
CA ARG A 116 -14.27 7.37 9.68
C ARG A 116 -13.37 8.47 10.20
N VAL A 117 -12.16 8.62 9.64
CA VAL A 117 -11.22 9.68 10.02
C VAL A 117 -11.86 11.05 9.82
N ILE A 118 -12.38 11.35 8.61
CA ILE A 118 -13.05 12.64 8.36
C ILE A 118 -14.27 12.84 9.26
N ALA A 119 -15.07 11.79 9.47
CA ALA A 119 -16.23 11.85 10.37
C ALA A 119 -15.83 12.23 11.81
N HIS A 120 -14.70 11.71 12.30
CA HIS A 120 -14.19 12.01 13.63
C HIS A 120 -13.39 13.32 13.69
N GLU A 121 -12.81 13.79 12.59
CA GLU A 121 -12.27 15.15 12.52
C GLU A 121 -13.36 16.20 12.69
N ARG A 122 -14.58 15.96 12.19
CA ARG A 122 -15.73 16.83 12.44
C ARG A 122 -16.15 16.79 13.90
N ILE A 123 -16.16 15.59 14.50
CA ILE A 123 -16.45 15.42 15.92
C ILE A 123 -15.43 16.17 16.77
N ALA A 124 -14.15 16.12 16.42
CA ALA A 124 -13.08 16.86 17.11
C ALA A 124 -13.28 18.38 17.09
N LYS A 125 -14.07 18.89 16.14
CA LYS A 125 -14.47 20.29 16.04
C LYS A 125 -15.82 20.58 16.70
N GLY A 126 -16.39 19.63 17.43
CA GLY A 126 -17.68 19.73 18.09
C GLY A 126 -18.89 19.60 17.16
N MET A 127 -18.75 18.98 15.99
CA MET A 127 -19.82 18.85 14.99
C MET A 127 -20.08 17.39 14.58
N ILE A 128 -21.33 17.05 14.30
CA ILE A 128 -21.73 15.74 13.79
C ILE A 128 -22.73 15.87 12.64
N SER A 129 -22.57 15.06 11.58
CA SER A 129 -23.52 15.06 10.47
C SER A 129 -24.79 14.28 10.84
N ASN A 130 -25.96 14.77 10.44
CA ASN A 130 -27.25 14.11 10.69
C ASN A 130 -27.39 12.70 10.06
N SER A 131 -26.61 12.37 9.02
CA SER A 131 -26.55 11.01 8.45
C SER A 131 -25.28 10.25 8.82
N GLN A 132 -24.50 10.72 9.78
CA GLN A 132 -23.19 10.13 10.08
C GLN A 132 -23.35 8.71 10.62
N ALA A 133 -24.24 8.51 11.60
CA ALA A 133 -24.48 7.20 12.20
C ALA A 133 -24.93 6.16 11.16
N VAL A 134 -25.91 6.50 10.31
CA VAL A 134 -26.37 5.64 9.20
C VAL A 134 -25.23 5.27 8.26
N LYS A 135 -24.41 6.27 7.85
CA LYS A 135 -23.29 6.04 6.92
C LYS A 135 -22.18 5.18 7.53
N LEU A 136 -21.92 5.33 8.83
CA LEU A 136 -20.96 4.47 9.53
C LEU A 136 -21.49 3.04 9.64
N LYS A 137 -22.77 2.83 9.94
CA LYS A 137 -23.35 1.47 9.95
C LYS A 137 -23.32 0.82 8.56
N LEU A 138 -23.62 1.57 7.50
CA LEU A 138 -23.48 1.04 6.14
C LEU A 138 -22.02 0.73 5.81
N LEU A 139 -21.09 1.60 6.19
CA LEU A 139 -19.66 1.35 6.01
C LEU A 139 -19.26 0.03 6.67
N ASP A 140 -19.72 -0.19 7.91
CA ASP A 140 -19.36 -1.36 8.71
C ASP A 140 -19.91 -2.64 8.08
N LEU A 141 -21.16 -2.62 7.60
CA LEU A 141 -21.77 -3.74 6.89
C LEU A 141 -20.94 -4.19 5.69
N TYR A 142 -20.51 -3.24 4.84
CA TYR A 142 -19.72 -3.57 3.66
C TYR A 142 -18.27 -3.92 4.01
N GLN A 143 -17.68 -3.32 5.04
CA GLN A 143 -16.38 -3.75 5.56
C GLN A 143 -16.46 -5.18 6.11
N ASP A 144 -17.52 -5.57 6.81
CA ASP A 144 -17.74 -6.94 7.29
C ASP A 144 -17.87 -7.93 6.12
N ARG A 145 -18.60 -7.58 5.06
CA ARG A 145 -18.67 -8.36 3.81
C ARG A 145 -17.30 -8.54 3.17
N PHE A 146 -16.49 -7.48 3.08
CA PHE A 146 -15.16 -7.55 2.47
C PHE A 146 -14.13 -8.24 3.34
N GLU A 147 -14.29 -8.22 4.67
CA GLU A 147 -13.47 -9.01 5.58
C GLU A 147 -13.78 -10.51 5.44
N ALA A 148 -15.04 -10.89 5.20
CA ALA A 148 -15.40 -12.28 4.94
C ALA A 148 -14.66 -12.86 3.70
N LEU A 149 -14.30 -12.02 2.71
CA LEU A 149 -13.52 -12.41 1.53
C LEU A 149 -12.02 -12.62 1.80
N GLN A 150 -11.49 -12.22 2.97
CA GLN A 150 -10.04 -12.29 3.25
C GLN A 150 -9.51 -13.73 3.28
N SER A 151 -10.30 -14.68 3.77
CA SER A 151 -9.88 -16.08 3.77
C SER A 151 -9.81 -16.66 2.35
N LEU A 152 -10.73 -16.24 1.47
CA LEU A 152 -10.66 -16.53 0.04
C LEU A 152 -9.44 -15.88 -0.64
N GLU A 153 -9.13 -14.62 -0.33
CA GLU A 153 -7.91 -13.94 -0.84
C GLU A 153 -6.64 -14.66 -0.36
N SER A 154 -6.63 -15.20 0.86
CA SER A 154 -5.51 -15.97 1.42
C SER A 154 -5.25 -17.29 0.68
N MET A 155 -6.15 -17.77 -0.19
CA MET A 155 -5.91 -18.95 -1.03
C MET A 155 -5.04 -18.65 -2.28
N VAL A 156 -4.81 -17.38 -2.61
CA VAL A 156 -4.05 -16.97 -3.78
C VAL A 156 -2.60 -17.47 -3.73
N ASN A 157 -2.13 -18.00 -4.86
CA ASN A 157 -0.79 -18.57 -5.08
C ASN A 157 -0.42 -19.71 -4.12
N LYS A 158 -1.40 -20.41 -3.53
CA LYS A 158 -1.20 -21.63 -2.74
C LYS A 158 -1.64 -22.86 -3.52
N ASP A 159 -1.02 -24.00 -3.25
CA ASP A 159 -1.45 -25.30 -3.79
C ASP A 159 -2.63 -25.85 -2.97
N ASN A 160 -3.80 -25.27 -3.21
CA ASN A 160 -5.04 -25.67 -2.53
C ASN A 160 -5.68 -26.88 -3.20
N SER A 161 -6.18 -27.79 -2.36
CA SER A 161 -7.04 -28.91 -2.74
C SER A 161 -8.50 -28.46 -2.89
N LEU A 162 -9.31 -29.29 -3.55
CA LEU A 162 -10.75 -29.05 -3.68
C LEU A 162 -11.44 -28.91 -2.31
N VAL A 163 -11.05 -29.75 -1.34
CA VAL A 163 -11.63 -29.75 0.01
C VAL A 163 -11.30 -28.45 0.76
N GLU A 164 -10.07 -27.94 0.63
CA GLU A 164 -9.69 -26.64 1.20
C GLU A 164 -10.51 -25.50 0.58
N TYR A 165 -10.70 -25.51 -0.75
CA TYR A 165 -11.59 -24.56 -1.42
C TYR A 165 -13.02 -24.64 -0.90
N GLU A 166 -13.61 -25.83 -0.85
CA GLU A 166 -14.99 -26.02 -0.39
C GLU A 166 -15.17 -25.52 1.04
N SER A 167 -14.27 -25.87 1.95
CA SER A 167 -14.31 -25.42 3.35
C SER A 167 -14.26 -23.89 3.48
N GLU A 168 -13.38 -23.23 2.73
CA GLU A 168 -13.25 -21.77 2.78
C GLU A 168 -14.45 -21.05 2.15
N PHE A 169 -14.99 -21.59 1.06
CA PHE A 169 -16.21 -21.08 0.44
C PHE A 169 -17.44 -21.28 1.34
N GLU A 170 -17.55 -22.42 2.01
CA GLU A 170 -18.60 -22.68 3.00
C GLU A 170 -18.50 -21.70 4.17
N SER A 171 -17.31 -21.45 4.72
CA SER A 171 -17.10 -20.43 5.76
C SER A 171 -17.49 -19.03 5.28
N TYR A 172 -17.19 -18.67 4.03
CA TYR A 172 -17.62 -17.40 3.45
C TYR A 172 -19.15 -17.31 3.34
N LEU A 173 -19.81 -18.37 2.86
CA LEU A 173 -21.27 -18.44 2.75
C LEU A 173 -21.95 -18.33 4.13
N GLU A 174 -21.44 -19.03 5.14
CA GLU A 174 -21.95 -18.95 6.52
C GLU A 174 -21.86 -17.53 7.08
N LYS A 175 -20.76 -16.82 6.83
CA LYS A 175 -20.62 -15.41 7.22
C LYS A 175 -21.65 -14.51 6.53
N LEU A 176 -21.90 -14.72 5.24
CA LEU A 176 -22.92 -13.96 4.51
C LEU A 176 -24.33 -14.23 5.05
N ASP A 177 -24.66 -15.49 5.31
CA ASP A 177 -25.95 -15.87 5.91
C ASP A 177 -26.11 -15.30 7.33
N HIS A 178 -25.05 -15.29 8.12
CA HIS A 178 -25.04 -14.66 9.44
C HIS A 178 -25.31 -13.15 9.36
N ILE A 179 -24.64 -12.44 8.44
CA ILE A 179 -24.88 -11.01 8.18
C ILE A 179 -26.33 -10.79 7.75
N LYS A 180 -26.84 -11.62 6.84
CA LYS A 180 -28.22 -11.54 6.32
C LYS A 180 -29.26 -11.74 7.42
N ALA A 181 -29.06 -12.72 8.29
CA ALA A 181 -29.96 -13.02 9.40
C ALA A 181 -30.02 -11.88 10.42
N ASN A 182 -28.87 -11.24 10.70
CA ASN A 182 -28.74 -10.21 11.71
C ASN A 182 -28.93 -8.77 11.19
N LEU A 183 -29.16 -8.59 9.89
CA LEU A 183 -29.22 -7.27 9.26
C LEU A 183 -30.22 -6.31 9.92
N ALA A 184 -31.42 -6.81 10.30
CA ALA A 184 -32.44 -5.98 10.93
C ALA A 184 -32.02 -5.51 12.34
N THR A 185 -31.31 -6.35 13.09
CA THR A 185 -30.73 -6.02 14.40
C THR A 185 -29.57 -5.04 14.24
N TYR A 186 -28.77 -5.22 13.19
CA TYR A 186 -27.57 -4.42 12.91
C TYR A 186 -27.85 -2.93 12.70
N VAL A 187 -29.01 -2.61 12.13
CA VAL A 187 -29.45 -1.25 11.79
C VAL A 187 -30.60 -0.73 12.65
N LEU A 188 -30.99 -1.46 13.70
CA LEU A 188 -32.16 -1.15 14.53
C LEU A 188 -32.10 0.26 15.13
N ASP A 189 -30.91 0.64 15.59
CA ASP A 189 -30.57 1.92 16.23
C ASP A 189 -30.62 3.12 15.26
N VAL A 190 -30.50 2.86 13.95
CA VAL A 190 -30.52 3.90 12.90
C VAL A 190 -31.72 3.77 11.95
N LEU A 191 -32.66 2.87 12.26
CA LEU A 191 -33.84 2.60 11.44
C LEU A 191 -34.72 3.86 11.33
N ASN A 192 -35.21 4.15 10.12
CA ASN A 192 -35.98 5.35 9.76
C ASN A 192 -35.21 6.68 9.81
N GLN A 193 -33.94 6.68 10.21
CA GLN A 193 -33.08 7.86 10.11
C GLN A 193 -32.48 7.98 8.70
N GLY A 194 -32.45 9.20 8.16
CA GLY A 194 -31.72 9.51 6.93
C GLY A 194 -32.13 8.77 5.65
N GLY A 195 -33.30 8.11 5.61
CA GLY A 195 -33.80 7.38 4.44
C GLY A 195 -33.54 5.85 4.46
N LEU A 196 -32.97 5.32 5.54
CA LEU A 196 -32.84 3.87 5.75
C LEU A 196 -34.20 3.32 6.25
N ASP A 197 -34.99 2.76 5.34
CA ASP A 197 -36.30 2.18 5.62
C ASP A 197 -36.30 0.66 5.38
N GLN A 198 -37.44 0.02 5.62
CA GLN A 198 -37.61 -1.41 5.42
C GLN A 198 -37.30 -1.86 3.99
N THR A 199 -37.61 -1.04 2.98
CA THR A 199 -37.34 -1.37 1.57
C THR A 199 -35.83 -1.40 1.29
N THR A 200 -35.05 -0.52 1.92
CA THR A 200 -33.58 -0.56 1.82
C THR A 200 -33.02 -1.82 2.50
N ILE A 201 -33.61 -2.26 3.62
CA ILE A 201 -33.20 -3.50 4.29
C ILE A 201 -33.50 -4.72 3.41
N GLU A 202 -34.67 -4.77 2.78
CA GLU A 202 -35.02 -5.83 1.82
C GLU A 202 -34.08 -5.83 0.61
N GLN A 203 -33.70 -4.65 0.11
CA GLN A 203 -32.71 -4.55 -0.97
C GLN A 203 -31.34 -5.08 -0.53
N LEU A 204 -30.86 -4.73 0.66
CA LEU A 204 -29.60 -5.25 1.21
C LEU A 204 -29.64 -6.78 1.39
N LYS A 205 -30.78 -7.35 1.81
CA LYS A 205 -30.96 -8.81 1.88
C LYS A 205 -30.86 -9.45 0.50
N LYS A 206 -31.49 -8.84 -0.51
CA LYS A 206 -31.43 -9.31 -1.90
C LYS A 206 -30.02 -9.23 -2.48
N ASP A 207 -29.26 -8.18 -2.13
CA ASP A 207 -27.86 -8.05 -2.55
C ASP A 207 -27.00 -9.18 -1.96
N LEU A 208 -27.19 -9.52 -0.68
CA LEU A 208 -26.55 -10.67 -0.03
C LEU A 208 -26.96 -12.00 -0.65
N GLU A 209 -28.24 -12.19 -1.01
CA GLU A 209 -28.72 -13.37 -1.74
C GLU A 209 -28.04 -13.50 -3.10
N THR A 210 -27.91 -12.40 -3.84
CA THR A 210 -27.24 -12.40 -5.14
C THR A 210 -25.73 -12.72 -4.98
N ASP A 211 -25.10 -12.26 -3.91
CA ASP A 211 -23.70 -12.59 -3.58
C ASP A 211 -23.53 -14.10 -3.29
N ILE A 212 -24.44 -14.68 -2.50
CA ILE A 212 -24.52 -16.12 -2.23
C ILE A 212 -24.71 -16.91 -3.53
N GLU A 213 -25.61 -16.48 -4.41
CA GLU A 213 -25.85 -17.14 -5.71
C GLU A 213 -24.60 -17.12 -6.61
N ARG A 214 -23.92 -15.97 -6.73
CA ARG A 214 -22.67 -15.85 -7.50
C ARG A 214 -21.58 -16.74 -6.93
N THR A 215 -21.50 -16.84 -5.60
CA THR A 215 -20.54 -17.66 -4.89
C THR A 215 -20.78 -19.15 -5.15
N ASN A 216 -22.02 -19.61 -5.05
CA ASN A 216 -22.40 -20.99 -5.38
C ASN A 216 -22.09 -21.32 -6.85
N SER A 217 -22.40 -20.40 -7.78
CA SER A 217 -22.08 -20.59 -9.20
C SER A 217 -20.57 -20.72 -9.47
N TYR A 218 -19.75 -19.95 -8.77
CA TYR A 218 -18.30 -20.06 -8.86
C TYR A 218 -17.80 -21.38 -8.25
N LEU A 219 -18.33 -21.78 -7.10
CA LEU A 219 -17.99 -23.05 -6.44
C LEU A 219 -18.36 -24.26 -7.31
N ASP A 220 -19.52 -24.24 -7.96
CA ASP A 220 -19.92 -25.28 -8.91
C ASP A 220 -19.00 -25.34 -10.13
N SER A 221 -18.54 -24.19 -10.63
CA SER A 221 -17.56 -24.13 -11.72
C SER A 221 -16.19 -24.69 -11.29
N LEU A 222 -15.83 -24.53 -10.02
CA LEU A 222 -14.62 -25.06 -9.41
C LEU A 222 -14.70 -26.58 -9.25
N ARG A 223 -15.80 -27.11 -8.72
CA ARG A 223 -16.08 -28.56 -8.57
C ARG A 223 -16.01 -29.32 -9.89
N ASN A 224 -16.48 -28.70 -10.96
CA ASN A 224 -16.49 -29.30 -12.30
C ASN A 224 -15.16 -29.14 -13.05
N SER A 225 -14.14 -28.52 -12.45
CA SER A 225 -12.88 -28.28 -13.13
C SER A 225 -11.88 -29.42 -12.94
N PRO A 226 -11.28 -29.95 -14.03
CA PRO A 226 -10.24 -30.97 -13.92
C PRO A 226 -8.88 -30.41 -13.46
N ASN A 227 -8.71 -29.08 -13.46
CA ASN A 227 -7.43 -28.45 -13.13
C ASN A 227 -7.63 -27.19 -12.26
N LEU A 228 -7.26 -27.31 -10.98
CA LEU A 228 -7.37 -26.23 -9.99
C LEU A 228 -6.26 -25.17 -10.10
N SER A 229 -5.19 -25.41 -10.87
CA SER A 229 -4.06 -24.46 -10.96
C SER A 229 -4.49 -23.08 -11.44
N ASN A 230 -5.44 -22.99 -12.38
CA ASN A 230 -5.97 -21.71 -12.88
C ASN A 230 -6.75 -20.92 -11.80
N TYR A 231 -7.27 -21.58 -10.77
CA TYR A 231 -7.98 -20.95 -9.65
C TYR A 231 -6.99 -20.43 -8.61
N ASN A 232 -5.87 -21.14 -8.40
CA ASN A 232 -4.79 -20.74 -7.49
C ASN A 232 -4.03 -19.49 -7.97
N GLU A 233 -4.02 -19.20 -9.27
CA GLU A 233 -3.29 -18.05 -9.82
C GLU A 233 -3.84 -16.70 -9.33
N ALA A 234 -2.98 -15.70 -9.16
CA ALA A 234 -3.39 -14.34 -8.78
C ALA A 234 -4.04 -13.52 -9.90
N ARG A 235 -4.04 -14.01 -11.15
CA ARG A 235 -4.56 -13.32 -12.34
C ARG A 235 -5.25 -14.32 -13.27
N GLY A 236 -6.08 -13.81 -14.17
CA GLY A 236 -6.87 -14.61 -15.11
C GLY A 236 -8.32 -14.75 -14.68
N HIS A 237 -9.22 -14.94 -15.66
CA HIS A 237 -10.66 -14.90 -15.45
C HIS A 237 -11.23 -15.93 -14.45
N LYS A 238 -10.52 -17.04 -14.17
CA LYS A 238 -10.91 -18.06 -13.18
C LYS A 238 -10.24 -17.89 -11.83
N SER A 239 -9.28 -16.98 -11.71
CA SER A 239 -8.53 -16.73 -10.48
C SER A 239 -9.46 -16.44 -9.30
N ILE A 240 -9.13 -17.01 -8.13
CA ILE A 240 -9.82 -16.68 -6.89
C ILE A 240 -9.67 -15.19 -6.53
N LEU A 241 -8.53 -14.58 -6.85
CA LEU A 241 -8.33 -13.14 -6.63
C LEU A 241 -9.27 -12.31 -7.52
N GLU A 242 -9.51 -12.76 -8.74
CA GLU A 242 -10.42 -12.07 -9.66
C GLU A 242 -11.88 -12.19 -9.20
N PHE A 243 -12.27 -13.36 -8.68
CA PHE A 243 -13.56 -13.52 -7.99
C PHE A 243 -13.70 -12.54 -6.81
N VAL A 244 -12.70 -12.49 -5.91
CA VAL A 244 -12.69 -11.58 -4.75
C VAL A 244 -12.80 -10.11 -5.21
N LYS A 245 -12.04 -9.70 -6.23
CA LYS A 245 -12.11 -8.34 -6.79
C LYS A 245 -13.48 -8.03 -7.37
N ASN A 246 -14.12 -8.98 -8.05
CA ASN A 246 -15.43 -8.78 -8.64
C ASN A 246 -16.51 -8.66 -7.57
N GLN A 247 -16.47 -9.48 -6.52
CA GLN A 247 -17.39 -9.36 -5.39
C GLN A 247 -17.23 -8.01 -4.66
N MET A 248 -15.99 -7.57 -4.41
CA MET A 248 -15.75 -6.24 -3.86
C MET A 248 -16.26 -5.12 -4.78
N MET A 249 -16.04 -5.23 -6.09
CA MET A 249 -16.50 -4.23 -7.06
C MET A 249 -18.02 -4.13 -7.05
N HIS A 250 -18.74 -5.26 -7.08
CA HIS A 250 -20.19 -5.29 -6.93
C HIS A 250 -20.65 -4.64 -5.63
N GLY A 251 -20.04 -5.02 -4.49
CA GLY A 251 -20.34 -4.42 -3.19
C GLY A 251 -20.12 -2.91 -3.15
N LEU A 252 -19.05 -2.39 -3.77
CA LEU A 252 -18.79 -0.95 -3.82
C LEU A 252 -19.82 -0.19 -4.68
N TYR A 253 -20.27 -0.77 -5.81
CA TYR A 253 -21.36 -0.20 -6.61
C TYR A 253 -22.70 -0.23 -5.88
N GLU A 254 -23.02 -1.33 -5.19
CA GLU A 254 -24.22 -1.45 -4.34
C GLU A 254 -24.20 -0.37 -3.24
N LEU A 255 -23.10 -0.26 -2.50
CA LEU A 255 -22.91 0.76 -1.46
C LEU A 255 -23.04 2.17 -2.03
N GLN A 256 -22.47 2.42 -3.21
CA GLN A 256 -22.60 3.73 -3.88
C GLN A 256 -24.06 4.03 -4.23
N GLY A 257 -24.80 3.05 -4.75
CA GLY A 257 -26.21 3.19 -5.09
C GLY A 257 -27.07 3.51 -3.86
N ILE A 258 -26.91 2.74 -2.78
CA ILE A 258 -27.63 2.96 -1.52
C ILE A 258 -27.27 4.32 -0.92
N ASN A 259 -25.99 4.68 -0.88
CA ASN A 259 -25.56 5.99 -0.36
C ASN A 259 -26.10 7.15 -1.21
N GLN A 260 -26.26 6.97 -2.53
CA GLN A 260 -26.89 7.96 -3.39
C GLN A 260 -28.39 8.08 -3.09
N ASP A 261 -29.11 6.97 -2.97
CA ASP A 261 -30.54 6.97 -2.62
C ASP A 261 -30.78 7.64 -1.25
N LEU A 262 -29.91 7.38 -0.25
CA LEU A 262 -29.94 8.08 1.04
C LEU A 262 -29.63 9.58 0.93
N THR A 263 -28.69 9.94 0.06
CA THR A 263 -28.24 11.33 -0.11
C THR A 263 -29.27 12.19 -0.83
N TYR A 264 -30.02 11.64 -1.79
CA TYR A 264 -30.99 12.35 -2.64
C TYR A 264 -32.45 12.25 -2.18
N SER A 265 -32.72 11.78 -0.96
CA SER A 265 -34.10 11.68 -0.44
C SER A 265 -34.81 13.05 -0.37
N THR A 266 -36.13 13.05 -0.59
CA THR A 266 -37.04 14.22 -0.54
C THR A 266 -36.96 15.01 0.78
N LYS A 267 -36.42 14.41 1.84
CA LYS A 267 -36.19 15.04 3.15
C LYS A 267 -34.98 16.00 3.17
N ARG A 268 -34.19 16.09 2.09
CA ARG A 268 -33.04 17.00 1.96
C ARG A 268 -33.24 18.00 0.82
N ALA A 269 -33.57 19.24 1.18
CA ALA A 269 -33.85 20.31 0.22
C ALA A 269 -32.62 20.80 -0.61
N PHE A 270 -31.40 20.36 -0.28
CA PHE A 270 -30.19 20.84 -0.98
C PHE A 270 -29.03 19.83 -0.93
N ALA A 271 -28.95 18.92 -1.92
CA ALA A 271 -27.78 18.08 -2.18
C ALA A 271 -27.37 18.23 -3.65
N LEU A 272 -26.66 19.33 -3.96
CA LEU A 272 -26.23 19.65 -5.33
C LEU A 272 -25.14 18.69 -5.85
N THR A 273 -24.37 18.05 -4.96
CA THR A 273 -23.27 17.13 -5.30
C THR A 273 -23.37 15.80 -4.56
N ARG A 274 -22.60 14.80 -5.02
CA ARG A 274 -22.38 13.52 -4.32
C ARG A 274 -21.87 13.78 -2.89
N GLY A 275 -22.22 12.93 -1.92
CA GLY A 275 -21.74 13.06 -0.53
C GLY A 275 -20.31 12.52 -0.33
N GLU A 276 -19.59 12.95 0.71
CA GLU A 276 -18.17 12.61 0.97
C GLU A 276 -17.88 11.10 1.03
N LEU A 277 -18.82 10.27 1.48
CA LEU A 277 -18.67 8.80 1.46
C LEU A 277 -18.47 8.26 0.03
N ASN A 278 -19.06 8.89 -0.99
CA ASN A 278 -18.85 8.48 -2.38
C ASN A 278 -17.40 8.68 -2.81
N ASP A 279 -16.73 9.74 -2.35
CA ASP A 279 -15.33 10.00 -2.73
C ASP A 279 -14.43 8.85 -2.27
N PHE A 280 -14.71 8.30 -1.08
CA PHE A 280 -14.00 7.13 -0.52
C PHE A 280 -14.40 5.80 -1.16
N ILE A 281 -15.64 5.65 -1.61
CA ILE A 281 -16.06 4.49 -2.41
C ILE A 281 -15.33 4.50 -3.76
N GLU A 282 -15.21 5.66 -4.40
CA GLU A 282 -14.40 5.79 -5.62
C GLU A 282 -12.93 5.46 -5.34
N ASP A 283 -12.34 6.02 -4.27
CA ASP A 283 -10.96 5.70 -3.88
C ASP A 283 -10.75 4.20 -3.65
N ALA A 284 -11.70 3.53 -2.98
CA ALA A 284 -11.68 2.09 -2.77
C ALA A 284 -11.79 1.30 -4.08
N ARG A 285 -12.58 1.77 -5.06
CA ARG A 285 -12.62 1.16 -6.41
C ARG A 285 -11.30 1.33 -7.14
N LYS A 286 -10.70 2.52 -7.04
CA LYS A 286 -9.40 2.80 -7.63
C LYS A 286 -8.33 1.87 -7.07
N GLU A 287 -8.35 1.54 -5.78
CA GLU A 287 -7.44 0.51 -5.22
C GLU A 287 -7.60 -0.85 -5.94
N ILE A 288 -8.82 -1.25 -6.32
CA ILE A 288 -9.07 -2.49 -7.08
C ILE A 288 -8.56 -2.38 -8.53
N GLU A 289 -8.80 -1.25 -9.19
CA GLU A 289 -8.38 -0.99 -10.57
C GLU A 289 -6.85 -0.89 -10.71
N ASP A 290 -6.19 -0.20 -9.77
CA ASP A 290 -4.75 0.04 -9.76
C ASP A 290 -3.96 -1.17 -9.24
N GLN A 291 -4.60 -2.13 -8.55
CA GLN A 291 -3.90 -3.26 -7.95
C GLN A 291 -3.22 -4.15 -9.00
N GLN A 292 -1.89 -4.16 -8.91
CA GLN A 292 -1.05 -5.12 -9.59
C GLN A 292 -0.83 -6.33 -8.68
N ALA A 293 -1.60 -7.39 -8.93
CA ALA A 293 -1.50 -8.64 -8.18
C ALA A 293 -0.08 -9.23 -8.30
N ASP A 294 0.45 -9.68 -7.17
CA ASP A 294 1.69 -10.45 -7.15
C ASP A 294 1.44 -11.84 -7.77
N MET A 295 2.24 -12.19 -8.76
CA MET A 295 2.06 -13.37 -9.59
C MET A 295 2.53 -14.67 -8.91
N ARG A 296 3.27 -14.55 -7.81
CA ARG A 296 4.02 -15.67 -7.21
C ARG A 296 3.87 -15.77 -5.71
N ASN A 297 3.79 -14.65 -5.00
CA ASN A 297 3.74 -14.67 -3.54
C ASN A 297 2.31 -14.91 -3.04
N ALA A 298 2.15 -15.84 -2.10
CA ALA A 298 0.87 -16.06 -1.44
C ALA A 298 0.47 -14.89 -0.56
N VAL A 299 -0.84 -14.70 -0.40
CA VAL A 299 -1.40 -13.77 0.57
C VAL A 299 -1.50 -14.48 1.92
N THR A 300 -1.11 -13.78 2.99
CA THR A 300 -1.12 -14.30 4.37
C THR A 300 -1.92 -13.38 5.28
N GLU A 301 -2.31 -13.86 6.46
CA GLU A 301 -3.09 -13.10 7.45
C GLU A 301 -2.40 -11.77 7.84
N ASN A 302 -1.07 -11.78 7.96
CA ASN A 302 -0.27 -10.58 8.23
C ASN A 302 -0.48 -9.51 7.14
N HIS A 303 -0.63 -9.92 5.86
CA HIS A 303 -0.92 -9.01 4.76
C HIS A 303 -2.30 -8.37 4.84
N HIS A 304 -3.25 -9.00 5.56
CA HIS A 304 -4.58 -8.45 5.87
C HIS A 304 -4.59 -7.56 7.13
N GLY A 305 -3.43 -7.38 7.78
CA GLY A 305 -3.31 -6.68 9.06
C GLY A 305 -3.76 -7.49 10.28
N LEU A 306 -3.88 -8.82 10.15
CA LEU A 306 -4.12 -9.75 11.26
C LEU A 306 -2.78 -10.34 11.73
N PHE A 307 -2.18 -9.74 12.76
CA PHE A 307 -0.83 -10.10 13.23
C PHE A 307 -0.80 -11.20 14.30
N SER A 308 -1.94 -11.51 14.92
CA SER A 308 -2.10 -12.59 15.88
C SER A 308 -3.58 -12.91 16.08
N LYS A 309 -3.89 -14.17 16.35
CA LYS A 309 -5.21 -14.64 16.79
C LYS A 309 -5.37 -14.51 18.32
N GLU A 310 -4.27 -14.38 19.07
CA GLU A 310 -4.25 -14.23 20.52
C GLU A 310 -4.45 -12.76 20.94
N CYS A 311 -5.53 -12.48 21.68
CA CYS A 311 -5.91 -11.13 22.09
C CYS A 311 -4.91 -10.42 23.03
N ASP A 312 -4.14 -11.17 23.83
CA ASP A 312 -3.27 -10.61 24.87
C ASP A 312 -1.88 -10.22 24.36
N THR A 313 -1.53 -10.57 23.12
CA THR A 313 -0.22 -10.26 22.55
C THR A 313 -0.11 -8.79 22.15
N LEU A 314 0.91 -8.11 22.69
CA LEU A 314 1.19 -6.70 22.40
C LEU A 314 2.06 -6.55 21.17
N PHE A 315 1.65 -5.65 20.29
CA PHE A 315 2.33 -5.28 19.07
C PHE A 315 2.67 -3.80 19.05
N SER A 316 3.88 -3.47 18.58
CA SER A 316 4.31 -2.13 18.24
C SER A 316 4.26 -1.94 16.73
N TYR A 317 3.54 -0.93 16.26
CA TYR A 317 3.53 -0.50 14.85
C TYR A 317 4.29 0.82 14.66
N ASP A 318 5.22 0.84 13.71
CA ASP A 318 6.12 1.96 13.45
C ASP A 318 5.69 2.75 12.20
N PHE A 319 4.96 3.85 12.42
CA PHE A 319 4.43 4.72 11.37
C PHE A 319 5.51 5.52 10.63
N SER A 320 6.77 5.51 11.09
CA SER A 320 7.86 6.18 10.35
C SER A 320 8.18 5.51 9.00
N ARG A 321 7.74 4.26 8.83
CA ARG A 321 7.86 3.51 7.57
C ARG A 321 6.86 3.94 6.52
N ASP A 322 5.73 4.52 6.93
CA ASP A 322 4.63 4.87 6.03
C ASP A 322 4.83 6.24 5.35
N GLY A 323 5.85 7.01 5.76
CA GLY A 323 6.16 8.30 5.15
C GLY A 323 5.02 9.32 5.27
N LEU A 324 4.31 9.32 6.39
CA LEU A 324 3.12 10.15 6.61
C LEU A 324 3.46 11.65 6.52
N SER A 325 2.59 12.42 5.86
CA SER A 325 2.61 13.89 5.95
C SER A 325 2.18 14.34 7.35
N SER A 326 2.57 15.54 7.79
CA SER A 326 2.18 16.06 9.11
C SER A 326 0.65 16.16 9.29
N LYS A 327 -0.11 16.40 8.20
CA LYS A 327 -1.58 16.32 8.23
C LYS A 327 -2.04 14.88 8.51
N ARG A 328 -1.50 13.91 7.79
CA ARG A 328 -1.86 12.50 7.98
C ARG A 328 -1.45 11.98 9.34
N GLU A 329 -0.33 12.44 9.88
CA GLU A 329 0.11 12.13 11.25
C GLU A 329 -0.96 12.55 12.28
N ARG A 330 -1.53 13.77 12.15
CA ARG A 330 -2.63 14.25 13.01
C ARG A 330 -3.92 13.44 12.87
N GLU A 331 -4.25 13.03 11.66
CA GLU A 331 -5.39 12.16 11.35
C GLU A 331 -5.23 10.79 12.02
N VAL A 332 -4.02 10.21 11.94
CA VAL A 332 -3.69 8.92 12.57
C VAL A 332 -3.76 9.00 14.09
N LEU A 333 -3.17 10.02 14.71
CA LEU A 333 -3.21 10.19 16.16
C LEU A 333 -4.63 10.41 16.70
N LEU A 334 -5.49 11.08 15.95
CA LEU A 334 -6.92 11.19 16.27
C LEU A 334 -7.60 9.84 16.28
N ALA A 335 -7.42 9.08 15.20
CA ALA A 335 -8.01 7.76 15.07
C ALA A 335 -7.52 6.81 16.18
N ILE A 336 -6.23 6.82 16.53
CA ILE A 336 -5.67 6.03 17.63
C ILE A 336 -6.44 6.32 18.93
N SER A 337 -6.73 7.59 19.22
CA SER A 337 -7.48 7.98 20.42
C SER A 337 -8.87 7.34 20.50
N PHE A 338 -9.61 7.33 19.39
CA PHE A 338 -10.93 6.70 19.32
C PHE A 338 -10.86 5.16 19.27
N ILE A 339 -9.87 4.59 18.56
CA ILE A 339 -9.67 3.14 18.46
C ILE A 339 -9.35 2.55 19.83
N GLU A 340 -8.49 3.21 20.61
CA GLU A 340 -8.16 2.80 21.98
C GLU A 340 -9.31 3.07 22.96
N GLY A 341 -10.27 3.92 22.58
CA GLY A 341 -11.41 4.30 23.42
C GLY A 341 -11.04 5.33 24.49
N TRP A 342 -9.95 6.08 24.26
CA TRP A 342 -9.54 7.21 25.10
C TRP A 342 -10.51 8.38 24.96
N ASP A 343 -10.98 8.61 23.73
CA ASP A 343 -12.12 9.46 23.42
C ASP A 343 -13.28 8.58 22.92
N LYS A 344 -14.51 8.82 23.39
CA LYS A 344 -15.71 8.04 23.05
C LYS A 344 -16.87 8.92 22.61
N VAL A 345 -17.58 8.49 21.57
CA VAL A 345 -18.72 9.22 21.01
C VAL A 345 -19.98 8.41 21.21
N ASP A 346 -20.98 9.05 21.80
CA ASP A 346 -22.33 8.52 21.87
C ASP A 346 -23.20 9.25 20.84
N THR A 347 -23.62 8.51 19.81
CA THR A 347 -24.43 9.04 18.71
C THR A 347 -25.90 9.23 19.07
N GLU A 348 -26.40 8.60 20.14
CA GLU A 348 -27.78 8.76 20.59
C GLU A 348 -27.94 10.04 21.42
N SER A 349 -27.05 10.22 22.41
CA SER A 349 -27.03 11.45 23.22
C SER A 349 -26.35 12.62 22.51
N LEU A 350 -25.69 12.38 21.37
CA LEU A 350 -24.87 13.35 20.63
C LEU A 350 -23.80 13.98 21.52
N THR A 351 -23.14 13.16 22.34
CA THR A 351 -22.08 13.61 23.24
C THR A 351 -20.74 12.94 22.93
N ILE A 352 -19.66 13.66 23.17
CA ILE A 352 -18.31 13.11 23.24
C ILE A 352 -17.88 13.07 24.71
N SER A 353 -17.24 11.99 25.12
CA SER A 353 -16.80 11.79 26.50
C SER A 353 -15.38 11.24 26.57
N ASN A 354 -14.63 11.68 27.58
CA ASN A 354 -13.31 11.15 27.92
C ASN A 354 -13.05 11.36 29.43
N GLN A 355 -11.79 11.21 29.87
CA GLN A 355 -11.40 11.42 31.27
C GLN A 355 -11.64 12.86 31.77
N SER A 356 -11.68 13.84 30.87
CA SER A 356 -11.86 15.27 31.16
C SER A 356 -13.34 15.67 31.31
N GLY A 357 -14.30 14.80 30.94
CA GLY A 357 -15.73 15.05 31.06
C GLY A 357 -16.51 14.64 29.81
N SER A 358 -17.69 15.25 29.61
CA SER A 358 -18.50 15.09 28.41
C SER A 358 -18.94 16.44 27.82
N GLU A 359 -19.07 16.49 26.49
CA GLU A 359 -19.46 17.68 25.72
C GLU A 359 -20.51 17.31 24.66
N SER A 360 -21.43 18.23 24.36
CA SER A 360 -22.46 18.05 23.34
C SER A 360 -21.96 18.43 21.94
N LEU A 361 -22.40 17.69 20.92
CA LEU A 361 -22.06 17.90 19.51
C LEU A 361 -23.17 18.65 18.77
N ASP A 362 -22.79 19.60 17.91
CA ASP A 362 -23.74 20.33 17.06
C ASP A 362 -24.06 19.54 15.79
N VAL A 363 -25.34 19.31 15.52
CA VAL A 363 -25.77 18.61 14.30
C VAL A 363 -25.71 19.53 13.09
N ILE A 364 -25.05 19.08 12.01
CA ILE A 364 -24.93 19.80 10.74
C ILE A 364 -25.57 19.04 9.58
N ASN A 365 -26.22 19.78 8.67
CA ASN A 365 -26.86 19.23 7.47
C ASN A 365 -26.00 19.37 6.20
N ALA A 366 -25.07 20.35 6.16
CA ALA A 366 -24.21 20.63 5.00
C ALA A 366 -22.73 20.46 5.39
N THR A 367 -22.16 19.28 5.12
CA THR A 367 -20.83 18.89 5.62
C THR A 367 -19.67 19.55 4.88
N ARG A 368 -19.84 19.87 3.58
CA ARG A 368 -18.76 20.42 2.74
C ARG A 368 -18.50 21.92 2.91
N TRP A 369 -19.51 22.68 3.37
CA TRP A 369 -19.43 24.15 3.51
C TRP A 369 -19.16 24.62 4.93
N LYS A 370 -19.48 23.80 5.94
CA LYS A 370 -19.31 24.14 7.35
C LYS A 370 -18.16 23.34 7.96
N ASN A 371 -16.95 23.88 7.88
CA ASN A 371 -15.73 23.27 8.41
C ASN A 371 -15.40 23.65 9.86
N HIS A 372 -16.09 24.65 10.41
CA HIS A 372 -15.90 25.18 11.76
C HIS A 372 -17.25 25.30 12.48
N ARG A 373 -17.25 25.17 13.80
CA ARG A 373 -18.48 25.24 14.62
C ARG A 373 -19.19 26.59 14.44
N ASN A 374 -18.42 27.68 14.37
CA ASN A 374 -18.90 29.04 14.18
C ASN A 374 -17.92 29.92 13.37
N PHE A 375 -18.37 31.11 12.95
CA PHE A 375 -17.60 32.04 12.12
C PHE A 375 -16.35 32.60 12.83
N THR A 376 -16.42 32.82 14.15
CA THR A 376 -15.28 33.32 14.94
C THR A 376 -14.12 32.33 14.89
N THR A 377 -14.42 31.03 15.02
CA THR A 377 -13.44 29.96 14.93
C THR A 377 -12.84 29.86 13.52
N PHE A 378 -13.66 30.03 12.49
CA PHE A 378 -13.18 30.15 11.10
C PHE A 378 -12.22 31.36 10.92
N ALA A 379 -12.58 32.54 11.41
CA ALA A 379 -11.75 33.74 11.29
C ALA A 379 -10.42 33.59 12.05
N LYS A 380 -10.44 32.95 13.23
CA LYS A 380 -9.22 32.59 13.98
C LYS A 380 -8.34 31.63 13.18
N SER A 381 -8.93 30.57 12.62
CA SER A 381 -8.25 29.62 11.74
C SER A 381 -7.50 30.33 10.62
N MET A 382 -8.23 31.20 9.90
CA MET A 382 -7.68 31.97 8.79
C MET A 382 -6.56 32.93 9.24
N GLY A 383 -6.72 33.56 10.41
CA GLY A 383 -5.68 34.41 10.99
C GLY A 383 -4.40 33.64 11.34
N PHE A 384 -4.52 32.49 12.00
CA PHE A 384 -3.38 31.60 12.30
C PHE A 384 -2.72 31.06 11.05
N TYR A 385 -3.53 30.72 10.05
CA TYR A 385 -3.09 30.29 8.74
C TYR A 385 -2.22 31.37 8.07
N LEU A 386 -2.70 32.60 7.97
CA LEU A 386 -1.94 33.73 7.41
C LEU A 386 -0.67 34.05 8.22
N LEU A 387 -0.70 33.89 9.54
CA LEU A 387 0.47 34.09 10.37
C LEU A 387 1.53 32.99 10.15
N ASN A 388 1.08 31.74 10.07
CA ASN A 388 1.96 30.58 9.82
C ASN A 388 2.58 30.64 8.42
N PHE A 389 1.84 31.10 7.41
CA PHE A 389 2.34 31.41 6.06
C PHE A 389 3.64 32.21 6.09
N PHE A 390 3.68 33.30 6.88
CA PHE A 390 4.87 34.15 6.97
C PHE A 390 5.96 33.53 7.84
N LYS A 391 5.58 32.81 8.91
CA LYS A 391 6.55 32.16 9.81
C LYS A 391 7.29 30.99 9.15
N SER A 392 6.60 30.19 8.34
CA SER A 392 7.13 28.97 7.72
C SER A 392 8.29 29.23 6.74
N ILE A 393 8.48 30.48 6.33
CA ILE A 393 9.65 30.97 5.58
C ILE A 393 10.96 30.70 6.30
N LEU A 394 10.99 30.98 7.60
CA LEU A 394 12.23 30.96 8.40
C LEU A 394 12.22 29.91 9.49
N LEU A 395 11.03 29.58 10.03
CA LEU A 395 10.88 28.80 11.25
C LEU A 395 9.94 27.61 11.03
N PRO A 396 10.15 26.48 11.74
CA PRO A 396 9.17 25.41 11.77
C PRO A 396 7.83 25.91 12.34
N THR A 397 6.71 25.50 11.73
CA THR A 397 5.37 25.92 12.15
C THR A 397 4.50 24.72 12.50
N LYS A 398 3.63 24.87 13.51
CA LYS A 398 2.54 23.94 13.80
C LYS A 398 1.22 24.53 13.30
N THR A 399 0.37 23.71 12.70
CA THR A 399 -0.98 24.14 12.32
C THR A 399 -1.80 24.44 13.56
N TRP A 400 -2.73 25.37 13.44
CA TRP A 400 -3.69 25.62 14.50
C TRP A 400 -4.69 24.46 14.59
N GLU A 401 -4.94 23.98 15.81
CA GLU A 401 -5.94 22.95 16.09
C GLU A 401 -7.18 23.61 16.69
N GLU A 402 -8.34 23.34 16.08
CA GLU A 402 -9.62 23.84 16.54
C GLU A 402 -10.15 22.95 17.66
N GLU A 403 -10.21 23.50 18.88
CA GLU A 403 -11.00 22.98 19.98
C GLU A 403 -11.99 24.05 20.41
N ALA A 404 -13.19 24.01 19.83
CA ALA A 404 -14.27 24.96 20.10
C ALA A 404 -15.33 24.32 21.01
N TRP A 405 -14.88 23.79 22.14
CA TRP A 405 -15.73 23.17 23.16
C TRP A 405 -16.49 24.21 23.96
N THR A 406 -17.63 23.80 24.52
CA THR A 406 -18.44 24.67 25.38
C THR A 406 -17.76 24.82 26.75
N ASN A 407 -17.26 23.71 27.30
CA ASN A 407 -16.36 23.66 28.44
C ASN A 407 -14.91 23.87 28.00
N GLN A 408 -14.26 24.93 28.49
CA GLN A 408 -12.86 25.23 28.19
C GLN A 408 -11.87 24.24 28.80
N ASN A 409 -12.27 23.44 29.79
CA ASN A 409 -11.42 22.43 30.42
C ASN A 409 -11.53 21.06 29.72
N PHE A 410 -12.47 20.91 28.80
CA PHE A 410 -12.60 19.69 28.02
C PHE A 410 -11.63 19.75 26.84
N HIS A 411 -10.74 18.78 26.75
CA HIS A 411 -9.81 18.60 25.65
C HIS A 411 -9.84 17.14 25.23
N LEU A 412 -9.73 16.87 23.94
CA LEU A 412 -9.59 15.49 23.47
C LEU A 412 -8.21 14.96 23.81
N PHE A 413 -8.12 13.67 24.13
CA PHE A 413 -6.82 13.05 24.32
C PHE A 413 -6.01 13.07 23.01
N ALA A 414 -6.70 12.98 21.87
CA ALA A 414 -6.13 13.19 20.55
C ALA A 414 -5.34 14.52 20.43
N THR A 415 -5.81 15.60 21.04
CA THR A 415 -5.14 16.91 20.99
C THR A 415 -3.80 16.85 21.73
N THR A 416 -3.75 16.22 22.90
CA THR A 416 -2.50 15.97 23.65
C THR A 416 -1.49 15.16 22.84
N LEU A 417 -1.94 14.17 22.09
CA LEU A 417 -1.07 13.40 21.18
C LEU A 417 -0.54 14.28 20.05
N ARG A 418 -1.42 15.09 19.44
CA ARG A 418 -1.09 15.94 18.28
C ARG A 418 -0.10 17.05 18.59
N GLU A 419 0.01 17.49 19.84
CA GLU A 419 1.07 18.42 20.27
C GLU A 419 2.49 17.91 19.95
N HIS A 420 2.65 16.60 19.81
CA HIS A 420 3.93 15.93 19.55
C HIS A 420 4.22 15.69 18.05
N VAL A 421 3.29 16.06 17.17
CA VAL A 421 3.44 15.93 15.72
C VAL A 421 4.63 16.74 15.21
N THR A 422 5.29 16.18 14.21
CA THR A 422 6.39 16.84 13.49
C THR A 422 5.96 18.24 13.02
N PRO A 423 6.68 19.32 13.40
CA PRO A 423 6.37 20.65 12.88
C PRO A 423 6.66 20.67 11.37
N ASN A 424 5.90 21.47 10.63
CA ASN A 424 6.17 21.68 9.21
C ASN A 424 7.57 22.28 9.06
N GLU A 425 8.39 21.67 8.21
CA GLU A 425 9.79 22.07 7.99
C GLU A 425 9.88 23.47 7.34
N PRO A 426 10.90 24.27 7.70
CA PRO A 426 11.10 25.58 7.11
C PRO A 426 11.51 25.50 5.63
N MET A 427 11.04 26.47 4.85
CA MET A 427 11.04 26.42 3.38
C MET A 427 12.43 26.29 2.72
N TRP A 428 13.49 26.80 3.33
CA TRP A 428 14.84 26.77 2.76
C TRP A 428 15.50 25.37 2.78
N GLN A 429 15.01 24.43 3.59
CA GLN A 429 15.61 23.09 3.70
C GLN A 429 15.27 22.17 2.52
N LYS A 430 14.14 22.40 1.86
CA LYS A 430 13.64 21.57 0.75
C LYS A 430 14.50 21.64 -0.52
N PRO A 431 14.91 22.81 -1.04
CA PRO A 431 15.82 22.86 -2.18
C PRO A 431 17.18 22.20 -1.92
N ILE A 432 17.69 22.23 -0.68
CA ILE A 432 18.95 21.55 -0.31
C ILE A 432 18.82 20.02 -0.45
N ARG A 433 17.67 19.45 -0.05
CA ARG A 433 17.40 18.02 -0.23
C ARG A 433 17.37 17.63 -1.70
N LEU A 434 16.74 18.45 -2.54
CA LEU A 434 16.71 18.26 -4.00
C LEU A 434 18.13 18.21 -4.59
N PHE A 435 18.98 19.20 -4.29
CA PHE A 435 20.37 19.20 -4.78
C PHE A 435 21.19 18.01 -4.27
N LYS A 436 20.94 17.58 -3.02
CA LYS A 436 21.59 16.40 -2.46
C LYS A 436 21.18 15.11 -3.18
N GLN A 437 19.91 14.97 -3.54
CA GLN A 437 19.41 13.84 -4.35
C GLN A 437 20.01 13.86 -5.76
N ILE A 438 20.11 15.04 -6.40
CA ILE A 438 20.80 15.21 -7.68
C ILE A 438 22.27 14.76 -7.58
N GLY A 439 22.96 15.12 -6.49
CA GLY A 439 24.32 14.66 -6.24
C GLY A 439 24.45 13.13 -6.11
N TYR A 440 23.51 12.48 -5.41
CA TYR A 440 23.49 11.01 -5.30
C TYR A 440 23.22 10.33 -6.65
N ALA A 441 22.33 10.88 -7.46
CA ALA A 441 22.02 10.36 -8.78
C ALA A 441 23.23 10.32 -9.74
N LEU A 442 24.02 11.40 -9.77
CA LEU A 442 25.23 11.44 -10.60
C LEU A 442 26.25 10.39 -10.17
N VAL A 443 26.36 10.15 -8.85
CA VAL A 443 27.19 9.08 -8.29
C VAL A 443 26.66 7.70 -8.71
N ASP A 444 25.34 7.50 -8.70
CA ASP A 444 24.72 6.23 -9.10
C ASP A 444 24.87 5.92 -10.60
N VAL A 445 24.73 6.92 -11.47
CA VAL A 445 25.00 6.77 -12.92
C VAL A 445 26.46 6.37 -13.16
N TYR A 446 27.41 7.03 -12.47
CA TYR A 446 28.82 6.67 -12.54
C TYR A 446 29.08 5.25 -12.03
N ASN A 447 28.44 4.87 -10.91
CA ASN A 447 28.54 3.50 -10.38
C ASN A 447 28.02 2.47 -11.39
N GLY A 448 26.92 2.73 -12.10
CA GLY A 448 26.39 1.82 -13.11
C GLY A 448 27.34 1.56 -14.28
N VAL A 449 28.00 2.61 -14.77
CA VAL A 449 29.03 2.47 -15.82
C VAL A 449 30.24 1.68 -15.31
N ARG A 450 30.65 1.93 -14.06
CA ARG A 450 31.76 1.20 -13.43
C ARG A 450 31.39 -0.27 -13.18
N ASP A 451 30.15 -0.55 -12.80
CA ASP A 451 29.66 -1.90 -12.51
C ASP A 451 29.61 -2.76 -13.77
N PHE A 452 29.26 -2.19 -14.95
CA PHE A 452 29.44 -2.86 -16.24
C PHE A 452 30.91 -3.29 -16.45
N GLY A 453 31.86 -2.39 -16.15
CA GLY A 453 33.28 -2.70 -16.18
C GLY A 453 33.66 -3.84 -15.22
N SER A 454 33.05 -3.88 -14.04
CA SER A 454 33.26 -4.96 -13.07
C SER A 454 32.64 -6.30 -13.49
N GLU A 455 31.47 -6.26 -14.13
CA GLU A 455 30.78 -7.43 -14.67
C GLU A 455 31.62 -8.09 -15.77
N LEU A 456 32.22 -7.28 -16.64
CA LEU A 456 33.08 -7.77 -17.70
C LEU A 456 34.44 -8.25 -17.18
N ALA A 457 35.08 -7.51 -16.26
CA ALA A 457 36.45 -7.78 -15.84
C ALA A 457 36.59 -8.84 -14.74
N PHE A 458 35.57 -9.01 -13.89
CA PHE A 458 35.64 -9.89 -12.72
C PHE A 458 34.57 -10.99 -12.74
N LYS A 459 33.28 -10.63 -12.89
CA LYS A 459 32.19 -11.63 -12.82
C LYS A 459 32.16 -12.60 -14.00
N MET A 460 32.43 -12.15 -15.23
CA MET A 460 32.42 -13.06 -16.38
C MET A 460 33.49 -14.17 -16.26
N PRO A 461 34.75 -13.88 -15.92
CA PRO A 461 35.73 -14.92 -15.62
C PRO A 461 35.31 -15.88 -14.49
N GLU A 462 34.74 -15.34 -13.41
CA GLU A 462 34.20 -16.09 -12.27
C GLU A 462 33.07 -17.07 -12.70
N ASP A 463 32.10 -16.57 -13.45
CA ASP A 463 31.01 -17.36 -14.03
C ASP A 463 31.51 -18.48 -14.96
N MET A 464 32.57 -18.22 -15.73
CA MET A 464 33.19 -19.22 -16.60
C MET A 464 33.91 -20.32 -15.80
N LEU A 465 34.49 -19.99 -14.64
CA LEU A 465 35.08 -20.98 -13.73
C LEU A 465 33.98 -21.86 -13.11
N ASN A 466 32.86 -21.25 -12.69
CA ASN A 466 31.70 -22.00 -12.20
C ASN A 466 31.11 -22.92 -13.28
N ASP A 467 31.03 -22.45 -14.53
CA ASP A 467 30.61 -23.28 -15.67
C ASP A 467 31.57 -24.46 -15.87
N TRP A 468 32.87 -24.26 -15.74
CA TRP A 468 33.85 -25.35 -15.78
C TRP A 468 33.70 -26.34 -14.61
N ASP A 469 33.53 -25.83 -13.38
CA ASP A 469 33.39 -26.66 -12.18
C ASP A 469 32.07 -27.45 -12.16
N SER A 470 31.06 -27.02 -12.92
CA SER A 470 29.82 -27.77 -13.13
C SER A 470 30.03 -29.14 -13.81
N CYS A 471 31.18 -29.33 -14.48
CA CYS A 471 31.55 -30.60 -15.11
C CYS A 471 31.96 -31.69 -14.10
N ASN A 472 32.15 -31.33 -12.82
CA ASN A 472 32.52 -32.25 -11.73
C ASN A 472 31.26 -32.82 -11.03
N GLU A 473 31.40 -33.92 -10.30
CA GLU A 473 30.30 -34.51 -9.52
C GLU A 473 29.78 -33.55 -8.44
N LEU A 474 28.51 -33.73 -8.06
CA LEU A 474 27.87 -32.94 -7.00
C LEU A 474 28.32 -33.49 -5.64
N PRO A 475 28.92 -32.68 -4.74
CA PRO A 475 29.22 -33.10 -3.38
C PRO A 475 27.96 -33.52 -2.62
N THR A 476 28.05 -34.30 -1.55
CA THR A 476 26.86 -34.66 -0.76
C THR A 476 26.37 -33.45 0.06
N LEU A 477 25.05 -33.37 0.31
CA LEU A 477 24.45 -32.27 1.10
C LEU A 477 25.15 -32.08 2.47
N LYS A 478 25.54 -33.19 3.10
CA LYS A 478 26.24 -33.20 4.39
C LYS A 478 27.63 -32.56 4.29
N GLU A 479 28.40 -32.90 3.27
CA GLU A 479 29.73 -32.30 3.04
C GLU A 479 29.63 -30.80 2.80
N VAL A 480 28.65 -30.36 1.99
CA VAL A 480 28.40 -28.94 1.72
C VAL A 480 28.06 -28.19 3.02
N PHE A 481 27.24 -28.78 3.90
CA PHE A 481 26.93 -28.17 5.20
C PHE A 481 28.14 -28.11 6.13
N GLU A 482 28.91 -29.19 6.26
CA GLU A 482 30.08 -29.20 7.14
C GLU A 482 31.14 -28.18 6.71
N GLU A 483 31.39 -28.02 5.41
CA GLU A 483 32.29 -27.00 4.88
C GLU A 483 31.73 -25.58 5.05
N SER A 484 30.43 -25.40 4.76
CA SER A 484 29.75 -24.11 4.92
C SER A 484 29.70 -23.65 6.37
N GLU A 485 29.44 -24.54 7.33
CA GLU A 485 29.40 -24.20 8.76
C GLU A 485 30.77 -23.77 9.28
N LYS A 486 31.86 -24.43 8.84
CA LYS A 486 33.23 -24.02 9.16
C LYS A 486 33.53 -22.61 8.65
N GLU A 487 33.14 -22.31 7.42
CA GLU A 487 33.36 -20.99 6.83
C GLU A 487 32.47 -19.91 7.48
N ILE A 488 31.20 -20.22 7.74
CA ILE A 488 30.28 -19.33 8.47
C ILE A 488 30.85 -18.99 9.85
N ALA A 489 31.38 -19.97 10.58
CA ALA A 489 32.01 -19.76 11.88
C ALA A 489 33.25 -18.85 11.76
N ALA A 490 34.08 -19.05 10.74
CA ALA A 490 35.24 -18.20 10.47
C ALA A 490 34.83 -16.76 10.14
N ILE A 491 33.82 -16.57 9.27
CA ILE A 491 33.28 -15.26 8.92
C ILE A 491 32.72 -14.56 10.15
N LYS A 492 31.88 -15.24 10.95
CA LYS A 492 31.30 -14.68 12.17
C LYS A 492 32.37 -14.27 13.17
N SER A 493 33.41 -15.09 13.36
CA SER A 493 34.55 -14.75 14.22
C SER A 493 35.27 -13.47 13.78
N ILE A 494 35.55 -13.33 12.47
CA ILE A 494 36.17 -12.12 11.89
C ILE A 494 35.25 -10.89 12.05
N GLU A 495 33.95 -11.04 11.80
CA GLU A 495 32.97 -9.96 11.95
C GLU A 495 32.84 -9.50 13.41
N ASP A 496 32.79 -10.44 14.34
CA ASP A 496 32.73 -10.17 15.78
C ASP A 496 34.00 -9.46 16.26
N GLU A 497 35.18 -9.88 15.82
CA GLU A 497 36.45 -9.21 16.16
C GLU A 497 36.49 -7.77 15.60
N ARG A 498 36.06 -7.57 14.35
CA ARG A 498 35.97 -6.24 13.72
C ARG A 498 34.99 -5.34 14.45
N LEU A 499 33.81 -5.85 14.79
CA LEU A 499 32.79 -5.11 15.52
C LEU A 499 33.31 -4.75 16.92
N LYS A 500 33.85 -5.73 17.68
CA LYS A 500 34.49 -5.50 18.99
C LYS A 500 35.57 -4.44 18.92
N THR A 501 36.43 -4.48 17.89
CA THR A 501 37.49 -3.48 17.69
C THR A 501 36.92 -2.08 17.51
N ILE A 502 35.85 -1.91 16.72
CA ILE A 502 35.19 -0.61 16.57
C ILE A 502 34.52 -0.17 17.87
N LEU A 503 33.79 -1.05 18.55
CA LEU A 503 33.10 -0.73 19.80
C LEU A 503 34.10 -0.31 20.88
N ASN A 504 35.22 -1.02 21.01
CA ASN A 504 36.33 -0.69 21.92
C ASN A 504 36.95 0.67 21.58
N ARG A 505 37.21 0.95 20.29
CA ARG A 505 37.71 2.28 19.86
C ARG A 505 36.76 3.42 20.20
N CYS A 506 35.46 3.12 20.28
CA CYS A 506 34.43 4.09 20.64
C CYS A 506 34.15 4.13 22.16
N ASN A 507 34.90 3.40 22.98
CA ASN A 507 34.66 3.23 24.42
C ASN A 507 33.22 2.77 24.75
N ILE A 508 32.60 2.01 23.85
CA ILE A 508 31.29 1.39 24.09
C ILE A 508 31.57 0.06 24.78
N SER A 509 31.56 0.04 26.12
CA SER A 509 31.64 -1.21 26.86
C SER A 509 30.40 -2.06 26.55
N SER A 510 30.60 -3.36 26.37
CA SER A 510 29.54 -4.35 26.09
C SER A 510 28.42 -4.39 27.15
N SER A 511 28.59 -3.71 28.29
CA SER A 511 27.62 -3.54 29.37
C SER A 511 26.86 -2.20 29.36
N ILE A 512 27.25 -1.21 28.56
CA ILE A 512 26.56 0.10 28.47
C ILE A 512 25.66 0.08 27.23
N GLY A 513 24.37 -0.14 27.43
CA GLY A 513 23.35 0.02 26.39
C GLY A 513 22.75 -1.26 25.80
N ILE A 514 22.73 -2.37 26.53
CA ILE A 514 21.80 -3.46 26.19
C ILE A 514 20.40 -2.92 26.48
N ALA A 515 19.69 -2.52 25.42
CA ALA A 515 18.28 -2.19 25.48
C ALA A 515 17.56 -3.31 26.27
N SER A 516 16.73 -2.93 27.25
CA SER A 516 15.95 -3.88 28.03
C SER A 516 15.16 -4.83 27.11
N THR A 517 14.87 -6.04 27.58
CA THR A 517 14.18 -7.06 26.80
C THR A 517 12.87 -6.49 26.23
N PRO A 518 12.56 -6.77 24.95
CA PRO A 518 11.37 -6.23 24.30
C PRO A 518 10.11 -6.65 25.05
N ASN A 519 9.16 -5.72 25.21
CA ASN A 519 7.88 -5.95 25.87
C ASN A 519 6.72 -6.16 24.86
N SER A 520 7.01 -6.06 23.56
CA SER A 520 6.06 -6.20 22.47
C SER A 520 6.73 -6.76 21.21
N LYS A 521 5.93 -7.38 20.34
CA LYS A 521 6.36 -7.81 19.00
C LYS A 521 6.24 -6.66 18.01
N LEU A 522 7.02 -6.65 16.94
CA LEU A 522 6.87 -5.65 15.88
C LEU A 522 5.80 -6.11 14.89
N ALA A 523 4.80 -5.28 14.61
CA ALA A 523 3.80 -5.56 13.58
C ALA A 523 4.41 -5.31 12.19
N THR A 524 4.78 -6.39 11.50
CA THR A 524 5.35 -6.36 10.15
C THR A 524 4.87 -7.53 9.33
N VAL A 525 4.75 -7.34 8.01
CA VAL A 525 4.54 -8.44 7.07
C VAL A 525 5.85 -9.16 6.76
N GLU A 526 5.76 -10.45 6.44
CA GLU A 526 6.92 -11.30 6.11
C GLU A 526 7.62 -10.86 4.83
N TYR A 527 6.84 -10.43 3.84
CA TYR A 527 7.28 -9.91 2.55
C TYR A 527 6.24 -8.92 2.01
N ALA A 528 6.60 -8.15 0.98
CA ALA A 528 5.67 -7.23 0.34
C ALA A 528 4.99 -7.92 -0.86
N LEU A 529 3.66 -7.80 -0.97
CA LEU A 529 2.91 -8.20 -2.16
C LEU A 529 3.01 -7.12 -3.23
N THR A 530 4.20 -6.99 -3.83
CA THR A 530 4.46 -6.00 -4.88
C THR A 530 5.06 -6.67 -6.09
N ALA A 531 4.64 -6.27 -7.29
CA ALA A 531 5.21 -6.71 -8.57
C ALA A 531 6.65 -6.19 -8.82
N GLY A 532 7.42 -5.90 -7.76
CA GLY A 532 8.61 -5.04 -7.74
C GLY A 532 9.76 -5.43 -8.66
N GLU A 533 9.77 -6.64 -9.21
CA GLU A 533 10.75 -7.08 -10.22
C GLU A 533 10.48 -6.54 -11.63
N GLN A 534 9.28 -5.98 -11.85
CA GLN A 534 8.85 -5.38 -13.10
C GLN A 534 9.07 -3.86 -13.16
N ASN A 535 9.75 -3.27 -12.17
CA ASN A 535 10.08 -1.84 -12.17
C ASN A 535 11.27 -1.59 -13.11
N ASP A 536 11.01 -1.58 -14.41
CA ASP A 536 11.90 -1.07 -15.45
C ASP A 536 11.47 0.32 -15.94
N ILE A 537 12.34 1.03 -16.66
CA ILE A 537 12.04 2.41 -17.09
C ILE A 537 10.80 2.51 -17.97
N LEU A 538 10.56 1.57 -18.89
CA LEU A 538 9.42 1.62 -19.79
C LEU A 538 8.14 1.39 -19.00
N THR A 539 8.14 0.38 -18.14
CA THR A 539 7.01 0.08 -17.25
C THR A 539 6.73 1.24 -16.30
N VAL A 540 7.76 1.85 -15.71
CA VAL A 540 7.60 3.03 -14.84
C VAL A 540 7.08 4.23 -15.63
N MET A 541 7.54 4.48 -16.86
CA MET A 541 7.01 5.53 -17.72
C MET A 541 5.52 5.31 -18.04
N ALA A 542 5.14 4.09 -18.42
CA ALA A 542 3.75 3.77 -18.71
C ALA A 542 2.87 3.84 -17.46
N ARG A 543 3.36 3.40 -16.30
CA ARG A 543 2.68 3.57 -15.00
C ARG A 543 2.54 5.04 -14.64
N GLY A 544 3.57 5.86 -14.80
CA GLY A 544 3.51 7.30 -14.56
C GLY A 544 2.51 8.00 -15.48
N LEU A 545 2.43 7.62 -16.75
CA LEU A 545 1.39 8.11 -17.67
C LEU A 545 -0.02 7.67 -17.25
N ASN A 546 -0.17 6.42 -16.81
CA ASN A 546 -1.44 5.90 -16.30
C ASN A 546 -1.85 6.59 -14.99
N GLU A 547 -0.93 6.80 -14.05
CA GLU A 547 -1.16 7.52 -12.80
C GLU A 547 -1.52 8.99 -13.09
N PHE A 548 -0.82 9.64 -14.02
CA PHE A 548 -1.16 10.99 -14.46
C PHE A 548 -2.55 11.04 -15.08
N ALA A 549 -2.87 10.15 -16.01
CA ALA A 549 -4.22 10.04 -16.59
C ALA A 549 -5.27 9.77 -15.50
N SER A 550 -4.93 8.93 -14.52
CA SER A 550 -5.76 8.60 -13.35
C SER A 550 -6.01 9.82 -12.47
N VAL A 551 -5.07 10.75 -12.32
CA VAL A 551 -5.33 12.00 -11.58
C VAL A 551 -6.51 12.77 -12.19
N PHE A 552 -6.62 12.83 -13.51
CA PHE A 552 -7.75 13.49 -14.18
C PHE A 552 -9.00 12.60 -14.17
N SER A 553 -8.90 11.36 -14.65
CA SER A 553 -10.03 10.44 -14.78
C SER A 553 -10.68 10.09 -13.44
N HIS A 554 -9.89 9.99 -12.38
CA HIS A 554 -10.37 9.69 -11.03
C HIS A 554 -10.85 10.94 -10.29
N ASN A 555 -9.94 11.91 -10.08
CA ASN A 555 -10.26 13.04 -9.20
C ASN A 555 -11.24 14.04 -9.83
N ILE A 556 -11.16 14.25 -11.15
CA ILE A 556 -12.07 15.18 -11.84
C ILE A 556 -13.31 14.42 -12.32
N TYR A 557 -13.15 13.30 -13.02
CA TYR A 557 -14.30 12.66 -13.70
C TYR A 557 -15.08 11.65 -12.84
N ALA A 558 -14.43 10.87 -11.97
CA ALA A 558 -15.11 9.86 -11.15
C ALA A 558 -15.71 10.47 -9.87
N LYS A 559 -14.93 11.28 -9.14
CA LYS A 559 -15.40 11.93 -7.89
C LYS A 559 -16.44 13.02 -8.15
N ASP A 560 -16.21 13.89 -9.14
CA ASP A 560 -17.19 14.91 -9.56
C ASP A 560 -17.47 14.87 -11.09
N PRO A 561 -18.37 13.97 -11.54
CA PRO A 561 -18.72 13.87 -12.96
C PRO A 561 -19.18 15.19 -13.60
N VAL A 562 -19.72 16.14 -12.80
CA VAL A 562 -20.12 17.45 -13.30
C VAL A 562 -18.90 18.33 -13.53
N ALA A 563 -17.91 18.34 -12.63
CA ALA A 563 -16.61 18.95 -12.89
C ALA A 563 -15.95 18.36 -14.14
N GLY A 564 -16.07 17.05 -14.34
CA GLY A 564 -15.66 16.36 -15.55
C GLY A 564 -16.34 16.87 -16.83
N LEU A 565 -17.67 17.05 -16.82
CA LEU A 565 -18.38 17.65 -17.97
C LEU A 565 -17.96 19.10 -18.20
N VAL A 566 -17.81 19.89 -17.13
CA VAL A 566 -17.33 21.28 -17.20
C VAL A 566 -15.94 21.31 -17.84
N PHE A 567 -15.05 20.41 -17.43
CA PHE A 567 -13.72 20.25 -18.01
C PHE A 567 -13.82 19.94 -19.51
N THR A 568 -14.54 18.88 -19.89
CA THR A 568 -14.65 18.45 -21.29
C THR A 568 -15.29 19.52 -22.16
N ALA A 569 -16.34 20.19 -21.68
CA ALA A 569 -17.00 21.28 -22.39
C ALA A 569 -16.06 22.48 -22.57
N ALA A 570 -15.38 22.91 -21.50
CA ALA A 570 -14.42 24.01 -21.57
C ALA A 570 -13.24 23.68 -22.49
N PHE A 571 -12.76 22.43 -22.50
CA PHE A 571 -11.73 21.96 -23.43
C PHE A 571 -12.24 22.00 -24.87
N ALA A 572 -13.45 21.49 -25.14
CA ALA A 572 -14.04 21.47 -26.48
C ALA A 572 -14.29 22.88 -27.02
N VAL A 573 -14.71 23.82 -26.16
CA VAL A 573 -14.86 25.23 -26.54
C VAL A 573 -13.51 25.86 -26.89
N GLY A 574 -12.44 25.53 -26.15
CA GLY A 574 -11.06 25.93 -26.49
C GLY A 574 -10.58 25.32 -27.82
N ALA A 575 -10.81 24.02 -28.02
CA ALA A 575 -10.49 23.35 -29.28
C ALA A 575 -11.26 23.96 -30.46
N GLY A 576 -12.54 24.27 -30.26
CA GLY A 576 -13.38 24.97 -31.24
C GLY A 576 -12.85 26.36 -31.58
N ALA A 577 -12.36 27.12 -30.59
CA ALA A 577 -11.79 28.44 -30.85
C ALA A 577 -10.58 28.41 -31.80
N ILE A 578 -9.81 27.31 -31.83
CA ILE A 578 -8.66 27.15 -32.73
C ILE A 578 -9.02 26.46 -34.06
N TYR A 579 -9.83 25.39 -34.03
CA TYR A 579 -10.17 24.61 -35.24
C TYR A 579 -11.38 25.15 -36.00
N LEU A 580 -12.35 25.75 -35.31
CA LEU A 580 -13.62 26.24 -35.86
C LEU A 580 -13.94 27.67 -35.35
N PRO A 581 -13.01 28.64 -35.51
CA PRO A 581 -13.12 29.97 -34.89
C PRO A 581 -14.41 30.70 -35.25
N THR A 582 -14.89 30.57 -36.50
CA THR A 582 -16.14 31.19 -36.95
C THR A 582 -17.36 30.64 -36.18
N ALA A 583 -17.47 29.32 -36.04
CA ALA A 583 -18.58 28.69 -35.31
C ALA A 583 -18.53 29.02 -33.82
N THR A 584 -17.33 28.99 -33.21
CA THR A 584 -17.17 29.35 -31.79
C THR A 584 -17.41 30.83 -31.55
N SER A 585 -17.02 31.72 -32.47
CA SER A 585 -17.25 33.17 -32.35
C SER A 585 -18.73 33.53 -32.42
N ALA A 586 -19.54 32.74 -33.13
CA ALA A 586 -21.00 32.93 -33.19
C ALA A 586 -21.69 32.62 -31.85
N VAL A 587 -21.09 31.76 -31.01
CA VAL A 587 -21.66 31.34 -29.72
C VAL A 587 -21.05 32.13 -28.56
N PHE A 588 -19.72 32.29 -28.55
CA PHE A 588 -18.96 32.86 -27.42
C PHE A 588 -18.39 34.27 -27.71
N GLY A 589 -18.59 34.79 -28.92
CA GLY A 589 -18.09 36.09 -29.35
C GLY A 589 -16.66 36.06 -29.89
N SER A 590 -16.36 36.99 -30.80
CA SER A 590 -15.03 37.14 -31.42
C SER A 590 -13.94 37.52 -30.41
N ALA A 591 -14.31 38.26 -29.35
CA ALA A 591 -13.38 38.64 -28.28
C ALA A 591 -12.82 37.42 -27.53
N TYR A 592 -13.67 36.45 -27.18
CA TYR A 592 -13.23 35.20 -26.55
C TYR A 592 -12.33 34.39 -27.50
N VAL A 593 -12.75 34.21 -28.76
CA VAL A 593 -11.96 33.43 -29.74
C VAL A 593 -10.59 34.06 -29.97
N ASN A 594 -10.52 35.38 -30.09
CA ASN A 594 -9.24 36.08 -30.23
C ASN A 594 -8.37 35.92 -28.98
N TRP A 595 -8.93 36.12 -27.78
CA TRP A 595 -8.20 35.92 -26.53
C TRP A 595 -7.66 34.49 -26.41
N PHE A 596 -8.51 33.48 -26.61
CA PHE A 596 -8.13 32.09 -26.45
C PHE A 596 -7.12 31.66 -27.51
N THR A 597 -7.26 32.14 -28.75
CA THR A 597 -6.29 31.86 -29.81
C THR A 597 -4.92 32.42 -29.44
N HIS A 598 -4.85 33.68 -28.96
CA HIS A 598 -3.59 34.26 -28.48
C HIS A 598 -3.02 33.49 -27.27
N PHE A 599 -3.87 33.09 -26.33
CA PHE A 599 -3.46 32.30 -25.16
C PHE A 599 -2.98 30.88 -25.53
N GLY A 600 -3.68 30.17 -26.40
CA GLY A 600 -3.29 28.84 -26.85
C GLY A 600 -1.95 28.87 -27.58
N TYR A 601 -1.77 29.81 -28.51
CA TYR A 601 -0.51 29.95 -29.26
C TYR A 601 0.63 30.58 -28.44
N SER A 602 0.35 31.23 -27.30
CA SER A 602 1.42 31.64 -26.39
C SER A 602 2.02 30.46 -25.62
N VAL A 603 1.24 29.38 -25.42
CA VAL A 603 1.66 28.20 -24.65
C VAL A 603 2.10 27.02 -25.54
N GLY A 604 1.67 26.95 -26.80
CA GLY A 604 2.14 25.93 -27.76
C GLY A 604 2.28 26.46 -29.19
N SER A 605 3.35 26.09 -29.90
CA SER A 605 3.66 26.62 -31.24
C SER A 605 2.77 26.05 -32.35
N SER A 606 2.36 24.78 -32.24
CA SER A 606 1.50 24.11 -33.22
C SER A 606 0.00 24.22 -32.88
N LYS A 607 -0.88 24.11 -33.88
CA LYS A 607 -2.35 24.07 -33.68
C LYS A 607 -2.76 23.02 -32.65
N ILE A 608 -2.16 21.84 -32.71
CA ILE A 608 -2.46 20.74 -31.78
C ILE A 608 -1.94 21.07 -30.39
N ALA A 609 -0.69 21.54 -30.26
CA ALA A 609 -0.11 21.92 -28.97
C ALA A 609 -0.87 23.07 -28.31
N ALA A 610 -1.27 24.09 -29.08
CA ALA A 610 -2.07 25.22 -28.61
C ALA A 610 -3.45 24.78 -28.09
N VAL A 611 -4.10 23.83 -28.76
CA VAL A 611 -5.37 23.24 -28.31
C VAL A 611 -5.18 22.41 -27.04
N ILE A 612 -4.17 21.54 -27.00
CA ILE A 612 -3.94 20.67 -25.84
C ILE A 612 -3.56 21.51 -24.61
N SER A 613 -2.60 22.42 -24.75
CA SER A 613 -2.09 23.22 -23.62
C SER A 613 -3.08 24.30 -23.19
N GLY A 614 -3.57 25.12 -24.12
CA GLY A 614 -4.54 26.18 -23.85
C GLY A 614 -5.89 25.63 -23.41
N GLY A 615 -6.38 24.59 -24.11
CA GLY A 615 -7.67 23.96 -23.82
C GLY A 615 -7.67 23.25 -22.48
N SER A 616 -6.60 22.52 -22.15
CA SER A 616 -6.45 21.86 -20.85
C SER A 616 -6.36 22.87 -19.71
N THR A 617 -5.57 23.93 -19.87
CA THR A 617 -5.43 24.97 -18.83
C THR A 617 -6.75 25.67 -18.55
N GLN A 618 -7.49 26.05 -19.59
CA GLN A 618 -8.83 26.60 -19.44
C GLN A 618 -9.76 25.61 -18.72
N ALA A 619 -9.80 24.36 -19.19
CA ALA A 619 -10.65 23.33 -18.62
C ALA A 619 -10.38 23.07 -17.13
N GLN A 620 -9.10 23.06 -16.73
CA GLN A 620 -8.69 22.96 -15.33
C GLN A 620 -9.19 24.15 -14.51
N LEU A 621 -9.07 25.39 -15.00
CA LEU A 621 -9.56 26.57 -14.29
C LEU A 621 -11.07 26.53 -14.07
N PHE A 622 -11.84 26.14 -15.09
CA PHE A 622 -13.30 26.01 -14.97
C PHE A 622 -13.69 24.87 -14.02
N ALA A 623 -13.06 23.70 -14.12
CA ALA A 623 -13.32 22.57 -13.23
C ALA A 623 -12.94 22.90 -11.77
N THR A 624 -11.82 23.60 -11.56
CA THR A 624 -11.34 24.08 -10.26
C THR A 624 -12.29 25.13 -9.67
N GLY A 625 -12.77 26.07 -10.48
CA GLY A 625 -13.76 27.06 -10.07
C GLY A 625 -15.09 26.41 -9.67
N TRP A 626 -15.55 25.44 -10.46
CA TRP A 626 -16.73 24.64 -10.13
C TRP A 626 -16.55 23.86 -8.82
N ASP A 627 -15.41 23.19 -8.67
CA ASP A 627 -15.08 22.44 -7.46
C ASP A 627 -15.10 23.33 -6.21
N GLY A 628 -14.46 24.51 -6.25
CA GLY A 628 -14.52 25.48 -5.15
C GLY A 628 -15.93 25.99 -4.86
N LEU A 629 -16.74 26.21 -5.90
CA LEU A 629 -18.14 26.65 -5.79
C LEU A 629 -19.11 25.56 -5.32
N MET A 630 -18.74 24.28 -5.36
CA MET A 630 -19.62 23.19 -4.96
C MET A 630 -19.18 22.52 -3.66
N HIS A 631 -17.87 22.36 -3.48
CA HIS A 631 -17.27 21.72 -2.31
C HIS A 631 -16.80 22.71 -1.25
N GLY A 632 -16.89 24.02 -1.53
CA GLY A 632 -16.54 25.06 -0.57
C GLY A 632 -15.07 24.93 -0.11
N PRO A 633 -14.77 25.12 1.19
CA PRO A 633 -13.41 25.03 1.70
C PRO A 633 -12.83 23.61 1.68
N SER A 634 -13.64 22.58 1.41
CA SER A 634 -13.20 21.19 1.27
C SER A 634 -12.85 20.78 -0.17
N GLY A 635 -13.07 21.66 -1.15
CA GLY A 635 -12.72 21.40 -2.56
C GLY A 635 -11.21 21.18 -2.76
N LEU A 636 -10.84 20.42 -3.78
CA LEU A 636 -9.45 20.20 -4.20
C LEU A 636 -8.73 21.52 -4.47
N ALA A 637 -9.40 22.46 -5.14
CA ALA A 637 -8.90 23.80 -5.42
C ALA A 637 -8.56 24.56 -4.14
N THR A 638 -9.51 24.60 -3.21
CA THR A 638 -9.38 25.34 -1.97
C THR A 638 -8.38 24.66 -1.03
N ASN A 639 -8.35 23.32 -0.99
CA ASN A 639 -7.33 22.57 -0.28
C ASN A 639 -5.94 22.81 -0.86
N ALA A 640 -5.79 22.88 -2.19
CA ALA A 640 -4.52 23.23 -2.83
C ALA A 640 -4.11 24.66 -2.47
N LEU A 641 -5.05 25.61 -2.44
CA LEU A 641 -4.81 26.99 -1.98
C LEU A 641 -4.46 27.07 -0.49
N TYR A 642 -5.11 26.27 0.36
CA TYR A 642 -4.77 26.11 1.77
C TYR A 642 -3.37 25.49 1.93
N GLN A 643 -3.04 24.44 1.19
CA GLN A 643 -1.68 23.88 1.21
C GLN A 643 -0.63 24.88 0.71
N LEU A 644 -0.98 25.64 -0.34
CA LEU A 644 -0.18 26.75 -0.86
C LEU A 644 0.10 27.80 0.20
N GLY A 645 -0.84 28.13 1.09
CA GLY A 645 -0.54 29.08 2.16
C GLY A 645 -0.11 28.48 3.49
N GLU A 646 -0.28 27.18 3.70
CA GLU A 646 0.45 26.47 4.76
C GLU A 646 1.96 26.43 4.42
N ASP A 647 2.31 26.43 3.12
CA ASP A 647 3.69 26.32 2.64
C ASP A 647 4.03 27.11 1.34
N PRO A 648 3.87 28.45 1.35
CA PRO A 648 4.00 29.30 0.16
C PRO A 648 5.36 29.41 -0.49
N LEU A 649 6.47 29.46 0.26
CA LEU A 649 7.77 29.46 -0.43
C LEU A 649 8.20 28.09 -0.84
N THR A 650 7.62 26.98 -0.36
CA THR A 650 7.88 25.71 -1.01
C THR A 650 7.30 25.73 -2.41
N VAL A 651 6.06 26.19 -2.57
CA VAL A 651 5.48 26.32 -3.91
C VAL A 651 6.13 27.44 -4.71
N GLY A 652 6.48 28.56 -4.09
CA GLY A 652 7.23 29.66 -4.72
C GLY A 652 8.65 29.26 -5.14
N THR A 653 9.35 28.46 -4.32
CA THR A 653 10.68 27.89 -4.64
C THR A 653 10.55 26.81 -5.68
N TYR A 654 9.51 25.97 -5.64
CA TYR A 654 9.24 25.00 -6.70
C TYR A 654 8.94 25.70 -8.01
N LEU A 655 8.13 26.76 -8.00
CA LEU A 655 7.87 27.59 -9.17
C LEU A 655 9.14 28.27 -9.67
N ALA A 656 9.96 28.87 -8.79
CA ALA A 656 11.20 29.52 -9.17
C ALA A 656 12.24 28.52 -9.70
N THR A 657 12.39 27.37 -9.05
CA THR A 657 13.27 26.27 -9.46
C THR A 657 12.81 25.69 -10.79
N ALA A 658 11.51 25.44 -10.93
CA ALA A 658 10.91 25.01 -12.17
C ALA A 658 11.11 26.04 -13.29
N THR A 659 10.92 27.32 -13.01
CA THR A 659 11.17 28.39 -13.98
C THR A 659 12.64 28.41 -14.39
N LEU A 660 13.57 28.30 -13.43
CA LEU A 660 15.01 28.26 -13.68
C LEU A 660 15.42 27.03 -14.51
N VAL A 661 14.94 25.84 -14.12
CA VAL A 661 15.19 24.59 -14.83
C VAL A 661 14.64 24.66 -16.25
N GLY A 662 13.41 25.13 -16.41
CA GLY A 662 12.78 25.33 -17.72
C GLY A 662 13.55 26.34 -18.57
N TYR A 663 13.95 27.46 -17.99
CA TYR A 663 14.79 28.46 -18.66
C TYR A 663 16.11 27.87 -19.14
N VAL A 664 16.81 27.11 -18.29
CA VAL A 664 18.10 26.48 -18.63
C VAL A 664 17.94 25.41 -19.72
N LEU A 665 16.87 24.61 -19.66
CA LEU A 665 16.61 23.58 -20.66
C LEU A 665 16.30 24.19 -22.04
N VAL A 666 15.56 25.28 -22.06
CA VAL A 666 15.18 25.97 -23.30
C VAL A 666 16.34 26.79 -23.84
N ASN A 667 16.97 27.62 -23.02
CA ASN A 667 17.95 28.61 -23.47
C ASN A 667 19.42 28.16 -23.33
N GLY A 668 19.66 27.05 -22.65
CA GLY A 668 21.00 26.53 -22.38
C GLY A 668 21.66 27.15 -21.14
N ILE A 669 22.88 26.69 -20.84
CA ILE A 669 23.70 27.23 -19.75
C ILE A 669 24.66 28.28 -20.34
N ALA A 670 24.63 29.49 -19.81
CA ALA A 670 25.46 30.61 -20.29
C ALA A 670 25.32 30.89 -21.81
N GLY A 671 24.14 30.63 -22.37
CA GLY A 671 23.85 30.82 -23.80
C GLY A 671 24.29 29.67 -24.72
N TYR A 672 24.88 28.61 -24.18
CA TYR A 672 25.18 27.39 -24.94
C TYR A 672 23.97 26.45 -24.90
N PRO A 673 23.24 26.26 -26.02
CA PRO A 673 22.08 25.39 -26.06
C PRO A 673 22.48 23.95 -25.74
N ILE A 674 21.63 23.24 -25.00
CA ILE A 674 21.78 21.80 -24.79
C ILE A 674 21.43 21.13 -26.13
N PRO A 675 22.38 20.41 -26.77
CA PRO A 675 22.15 19.84 -28.09
C PRO A 675 20.87 19.00 -28.12
N ILE A 676 20.08 19.14 -29.19
CA ILE A 676 18.79 18.46 -29.41
C ILE A 676 17.67 18.96 -28.47
N VAL A 677 17.92 19.06 -27.16
CA VAL A 677 16.89 19.39 -26.15
C VAL A 677 16.45 20.85 -26.24
N SER A 678 17.40 21.79 -26.27
CA SER A 678 17.07 23.21 -26.32
C SER A 678 16.38 23.59 -27.62
N ASP A 679 16.81 23.04 -28.76
CA ASP A 679 16.21 23.33 -30.07
C ASP A 679 14.80 22.73 -30.16
N PHE A 680 14.61 21.49 -29.70
CA PHE A 680 13.29 20.84 -29.66
C PHE A 680 12.31 21.60 -28.75
N LEU A 681 12.75 22.00 -27.56
CA LEU A 681 11.89 22.77 -26.64
C LEU A 681 11.59 24.18 -27.15
N LYS A 682 12.56 24.86 -27.78
CA LYS A 682 12.31 26.18 -28.41
C LYS A 682 11.33 26.08 -29.58
N GLU A 683 11.37 24.99 -30.36
CA GLU A 683 10.45 24.76 -31.46
C GLU A 683 9.02 24.45 -30.98
N ASP A 684 8.88 23.77 -29.84
CA ASP A 684 7.57 23.41 -29.26
C ASP A 684 6.95 24.56 -28.44
N LEU A 685 7.79 25.45 -27.91
CA LEU A 685 7.36 26.64 -27.17
C LEU A 685 6.72 27.67 -28.10
N GLY A 686 5.53 28.14 -27.69
CA GLY A 686 4.76 29.15 -28.42
C GLY A 686 5.41 30.54 -28.47
N THR A 687 4.63 31.55 -28.87
CA THR A 687 5.13 32.93 -29.11
C THR A 687 5.60 33.66 -27.85
N SER A 688 5.40 33.10 -26.65
CA SER A 688 5.84 33.68 -25.36
C SER A 688 6.43 32.59 -24.46
N PRO A 689 7.65 32.10 -24.76
CA PRO A 689 8.27 30.98 -24.09
C PRO A 689 8.46 31.20 -22.57
N GLU A 690 8.54 32.46 -22.12
CA GLU A 690 8.74 32.83 -20.72
C GLU A 690 7.59 32.34 -19.82
N SER A 691 6.37 32.32 -20.35
CA SER A 691 5.18 31.85 -19.62
C SER A 691 5.17 30.33 -19.40
N SER A 692 5.94 29.59 -20.20
CA SER A 692 5.96 28.13 -20.24
C SER A 692 7.15 27.51 -19.51
N TYR A 693 8.20 28.28 -19.19
CA TYR A 693 9.36 27.80 -18.42
C TYR A 693 8.99 27.13 -17.08
N PRO A 694 8.10 27.70 -16.25
CA PRO A 694 7.71 27.06 -14.99
C PRO A 694 7.06 25.70 -15.23
N PHE A 695 6.28 25.52 -16.30
CA PHE A 695 5.59 24.26 -16.56
C PHE A 695 6.53 23.19 -17.11
N ILE A 696 7.43 23.54 -18.04
CA ILE A 696 8.44 22.62 -18.57
C ILE A 696 9.40 22.19 -17.47
N GLY A 697 9.93 23.15 -16.72
CA GLY A 697 10.87 22.82 -15.66
C GLY A 697 10.20 22.18 -14.46
N ALA A 698 8.92 22.40 -14.17
CA ALA A 698 8.20 21.66 -13.13
C ALA A 698 8.02 20.20 -13.53
N LYS A 699 7.57 19.94 -14.77
CA LYS A 699 7.44 18.58 -15.31
C LYS A 699 8.78 17.84 -15.24
N ILE A 700 9.86 18.48 -15.69
CA ILE A 700 11.18 17.86 -15.72
C ILE A 700 11.79 17.77 -14.31
N ALA A 701 11.58 18.74 -13.43
CA ALA A 701 12.05 18.68 -12.04
C ALA A 701 11.33 17.59 -11.23
N VAL A 702 10.02 17.39 -11.45
CA VAL A 702 9.26 16.29 -10.85
C VAL A 702 9.72 14.96 -11.41
N LEU A 703 9.86 14.84 -12.74
CA LEU A 703 10.40 13.64 -13.38
C LEU A 703 11.81 13.30 -12.90
N LEU A 704 12.67 14.31 -12.73
CA LEU A 704 13.99 14.16 -12.11
C LEU A 704 13.84 13.73 -10.66
N TYR A 705 13.11 14.46 -9.82
CA TYR A 705 12.95 14.13 -8.41
C TYR A 705 12.49 12.68 -8.18
N GLU A 706 11.49 12.22 -8.93
CA GLU A 706 10.99 10.84 -8.89
C GLU A 706 11.99 9.84 -9.44
N ALA A 707 12.67 10.14 -10.57
CA ALA A 707 13.70 9.27 -11.13
C ALA A 707 14.94 9.12 -10.22
N LEU A 708 15.16 10.10 -9.33
CA LEU A 708 16.31 10.18 -8.43
C LEU A 708 16.00 9.76 -6.99
N LEU A 709 14.75 9.41 -6.68
CA LEU A 709 14.33 8.95 -5.37
C LEU A 709 14.76 7.50 -5.13
N ILE A 710 15.76 7.33 -4.26
CA ILE A 710 16.14 6.02 -3.74
C ILE A 710 15.05 5.55 -2.78
N HIS A 711 14.32 4.52 -3.18
CA HIS A 711 13.35 3.87 -2.32
C HIS A 711 14.09 3.14 -1.19
N LYS A 712 13.70 3.37 0.07
CA LYS A 712 14.34 2.72 1.22
C LYS A 712 14.13 1.22 1.14
N GLU A 713 15.22 0.47 1.33
CA GLU A 713 15.23 -0.99 1.38
C GLU A 713 14.20 -1.52 2.40
N GLY A 714 13.30 -2.39 1.95
CA GLY A 714 12.65 -3.35 2.83
C GLY A 714 13.67 -4.42 3.19
N HIS A 715 13.90 -4.66 4.49
CA HIS A 715 14.71 -5.81 4.89
C HIS A 715 13.89 -7.08 4.74
N HIS A 716 14.53 -8.14 4.24
CA HIS A 716 14.00 -9.49 4.36
C HIS A 716 13.86 -9.82 5.85
N SER A 717 12.63 -9.99 6.32
CA SER A 717 12.35 -10.64 7.59
C SER A 717 12.72 -12.11 7.46
N GLN A 718 13.56 -12.60 8.38
CA GLN A 718 13.82 -14.03 8.49
C GLN A 718 12.52 -14.72 8.95
N PRO A 719 12.04 -15.76 8.25
CA PRO A 719 10.93 -16.56 8.75
C PRO A 719 11.34 -17.26 10.06
N GLU A 720 10.48 -17.16 11.07
CA GLU A 720 10.64 -17.87 12.34
C GLU A 720 10.18 -19.33 12.15
N PHE A 721 11.06 -20.29 12.45
CA PHE A 721 10.70 -21.71 12.47
C PHE A 721 10.50 -22.20 13.90
N LEU A 722 9.57 -23.14 14.05
CA LEU A 722 9.53 -23.99 15.25
C LEU A 722 10.78 -24.87 15.28
N PHE A 723 11.63 -24.63 16.28
CA PHE A 723 12.87 -25.37 16.50
C PHE A 723 12.65 -26.89 16.54
N GLU A 724 11.51 -27.32 17.10
CA GLU A 724 11.10 -28.73 17.19
C GLU A 724 10.95 -29.42 15.82
N LEU A 725 10.46 -28.71 14.80
CA LEU A 725 10.31 -29.28 13.45
C LEU A 725 11.66 -29.55 12.80
N ILE A 726 12.63 -28.66 13.03
CA ILE A 726 13.98 -28.77 12.45
C ILE A 726 14.75 -29.94 13.08
N GLU A 727 14.67 -30.10 14.40
CA GLU A 727 15.27 -31.26 15.08
C GLU A 727 14.66 -32.57 14.59
N LYS A 728 13.34 -32.63 14.46
CA LYS A 728 12.63 -33.81 13.96
C LYS A 728 13.05 -34.16 12.54
N ALA A 729 13.17 -33.18 11.64
CA ALA A 729 13.62 -33.39 10.27
C ALA A 729 15.03 -33.96 10.18
N ARG A 730 15.97 -33.48 11.01
CA ARG A 730 17.35 -33.99 11.06
C ARG A 730 17.45 -35.43 11.56
N SER A 731 16.47 -35.88 12.36
CA SER A 731 16.42 -37.23 12.91
C SER A 731 15.68 -38.23 12.02
N LEU A 732 14.77 -37.77 11.16
CA LEU A 732 13.96 -38.61 10.28
C LEU A 732 14.77 -39.07 9.06
N ARG A 733 14.63 -40.35 8.70
CA ARG A 733 15.05 -40.89 7.40
C ARG A 733 13.91 -41.71 6.83
N SER A 734 13.62 -41.56 5.54
CA SER A 734 12.67 -42.41 4.82
C SER A 734 13.40 -43.32 3.84
N GLU A 735 12.88 -44.54 3.66
CA GLU A 735 13.33 -45.45 2.60
C GLU A 735 12.74 -45.08 1.23
N ASP A 736 11.66 -44.28 1.21
CA ASP A 736 11.06 -43.75 -0.01
C ASP A 736 11.86 -42.53 -0.51
N PRO A 737 12.45 -42.58 -1.73
CA PRO A 737 13.26 -41.49 -2.27
C PRO A 737 12.48 -40.17 -2.43
N GLU A 738 11.17 -40.20 -2.70
CA GLU A 738 10.37 -38.97 -2.81
C GLU A 738 10.14 -38.32 -1.44
N GLN A 739 9.88 -39.12 -0.41
CA GLN A 739 9.75 -38.61 0.96
C GLN A 739 11.08 -38.10 1.50
N GLN A 740 12.19 -38.79 1.21
CA GLN A 740 13.52 -38.33 1.57
C GLN A 740 13.85 -36.99 0.90
N LYS A 741 13.48 -36.82 -0.37
CA LYS A 741 13.61 -35.53 -1.07
C LYS A 741 12.84 -34.41 -0.37
N ILE A 742 11.62 -34.65 0.12
CA ILE A 742 10.84 -33.65 0.88
C ILE A 742 11.54 -33.27 2.21
N ILE A 743 12.09 -34.26 2.92
CA ILE A 743 12.85 -34.04 4.17
C ILE A 743 14.10 -33.19 3.87
N ASP A 744 14.89 -33.56 2.86
CA ASP A 744 16.12 -32.87 2.49
C ASP A 744 15.86 -31.44 2.00
N ARG A 745 14.75 -31.22 1.28
CA ARG A 745 14.28 -29.87 0.90
C ARG A 745 14.03 -29.00 2.13
N PHE A 746 13.31 -29.51 3.14
CA PHE A 746 13.03 -28.75 4.37
C PHE A 746 14.30 -28.48 5.19
N ILE A 747 15.22 -29.44 5.27
CA ILE A 747 16.53 -29.25 5.93
C ILE A 747 17.34 -28.15 5.23
N LEU A 748 17.42 -28.17 3.89
CA LEU A 748 18.13 -27.13 3.15
C LEU A 748 17.47 -25.76 3.28
N ALA A 749 16.14 -25.68 3.16
CA ALA A 749 15.40 -24.42 3.27
C ALA A 749 15.52 -23.79 4.67
N SER A 750 15.41 -24.60 5.73
CA SER A 750 15.59 -24.13 7.12
C SER A 750 17.03 -23.68 7.39
N TRP A 751 18.03 -24.43 6.90
CA TRP A 751 19.44 -24.03 7.01
C TRP A 751 19.73 -22.72 6.26
N ILE A 752 19.19 -22.55 5.06
CA ILE A 752 19.32 -21.32 4.26
C ILE A 752 18.71 -20.14 5.03
N SER A 753 17.52 -20.33 5.61
CA SER A 753 16.87 -19.26 6.38
C SER A 753 17.71 -18.82 7.59
N MET A 754 18.19 -19.77 8.40
CA MET A 754 19.01 -19.49 9.58
C MET A 754 20.32 -18.74 9.26
N ASN A 755 20.82 -18.89 8.03
CA ASN A 755 22.11 -18.34 7.61
C ASN A 755 21.99 -17.28 6.50
N THR A 756 20.79 -16.75 6.25
CA THR A 756 20.50 -15.79 5.14
C THR A 756 21.44 -14.59 5.13
N ASP A 757 21.81 -14.07 6.30
CA ASP A 757 22.72 -12.92 6.45
C ASP A 757 24.18 -13.22 6.08
N THR A 758 24.58 -14.48 6.18
CA THR A 758 25.98 -14.93 6.02
C THR A 758 26.22 -15.63 4.68
N ILE A 759 25.21 -16.28 4.11
CA ILE A 759 25.32 -17.03 2.85
C ILE A 759 25.89 -16.18 1.69
N PRO A 760 25.46 -14.92 1.45
CA PRO A 760 26.05 -14.08 0.39
C PRO A 760 27.56 -13.87 0.51
N LYS A 761 28.12 -14.06 1.71
CA LYS A 761 29.52 -13.79 2.06
C LYS A 761 30.42 -15.01 1.91
N LEU A 762 29.84 -16.19 1.72
CA LEU A 762 30.58 -17.43 1.51
C LEU A 762 31.48 -17.34 0.27
N ASN A 763 32.53 -18.14 0.28
CA ASN A 763 33.38 -18.34 -0.88
C ASN A 763 32.53 -18.79 -2.08
N GLU A 764 32.97 -18.39 -3.27
CA GLU A 764 32.25 -18.62 -4.50
C GLU A 764 32.00 -20.10 -4.76
N LYS A 765 33.01 -20.95 -4.55
CA LYS A 765 32.88 -22.41 -4.68
C LYS A 765 31.75 -22.96 -3.80
N LEU A 766 31.68 -22.57 -2.52
CA LEU A 766 30.62 -23.06 -1.62
C LEU A 766 29.25 -22.50 -2.00
N ARG A 767 29.15 -21.23 -2.41
CA ARG A 767 27.87 -20.68 -2.92
C ARG A 767 27.41 -21.42 -4.18
N PHE A 768 28.35 -21.78 -5.04
CA PHE A 768 28.09 -22.57 -6.23
C PHE A 768 27.63 -23.99 -5.87
N ASP A 769 28.30 -24.66 -4.94
CA ASP A 769 27.89 -25.99 -4.48
C ASP A 769 26.50 -25.97 -3.82
N ILE A 770 26.20 -24.95 -3.00
CA ILE A 770 24.85 -24.73 -2.45
C ILE A 770 23.85 -24.49 -3.58
N SER A 771 24.19 -23.71 -4.62
CA SER A 771 23.30 -23.49 -5.76
C SER A 771 22.96 -24.79 -6.49
N ARG A 772 23.94 -25.68 -6.66
CA ARG A 772 23.71 -26.99 -7.28
C ARG A 772 22.87 -27.92 -6.39
N GLN A 773 22.99 -27.85 -5.07
CA GLN A 773 22.09 -28.57 -4.14
C GLN A 773 20.66 -28.07 -4.25
N ILE A 774 20.48 -26.76 -4.39
CA ILE A 774 19.16 -26.16 -4.60
C ILE A 774 18.56 -26.68 -5.92
N ASP A 775 19.31 -26.63 -7.03
CA ASP A 775 18.85 -27.16 -8.33
C ASP A 775 18.52 -28.66 -8.31
N ALA A 776 19.17 -29.44 -7.44
CA ALA A 776 18.92 -30.88 -7.30
C ALA A 776 17.63 -31.18 -6.50
N LEU A 777 17.33 -30.37 -5.48
CA LEU A 777 16.24 -30.61 -4.55
C LEU A 777 14.94 -29.85 -4.89
N PHE A 778 15.05 -28.70 -5.55
CA PHE A 778 13.95 -27.79 -5.85
C PHE A 778 13.70 -27.71 -7.36
N ASP A 779 12.45 -27.43 -7.72
CA ASP A 779 12.10 -27.13 -9.10
C ASP A 779 12.70 -25.77 -9.51
N GLN A 780 12.95 -25.58 -10.81
CA GLN A 780 13.64 -24.39 -11.34
C GLN A 780 13.07 -23.06 -10.82
N GLU A 781 11.75 -22.97 -10.63
CA GLU A 781 11.08 -21.77 -10.13
C GLU A 781 11.39 -21.49 -8.66
N GLN A 782 11.39 -22.53 -7.82
CA GLN A 782 11.73 -22.45 -6.41
C GLN A 782 13.22 -22.20 -6.21
N SER A 783 14.07 -22.80 -7.06
CA SER A 783 15.51 -22.56 -7.06
C SER A 783 15.84 -21.08 -7.28
N LYS A 784 15.20 -20.43 -8.26
CA LYS A 784 15.35 -19.00 -8.54
C LYS A 784 14.97 -18.13 -7.34
N SER A 785 13.92 -18.49 -6.61
CA SER A 785 13.51 -17.79 -5.39
C SER A 785 14.61 -17.85 -4.34
N LEU A 786 15.15 -19.04 -4.06
CA LEU A 786 16.23 -19.23 -3.09
C LEU A 786 17.57 -18.60 -3.53
N TYR A 787 17.81 -18.48 -4.84
CA TYR A 787 19.00 -17.79 -5.37
C TYR A 787 19.08 -16.32 -4.97
N LYS A 788 17.97 -15.66 -4.67
CA LYS A 788 18.01 -14.29 -4.13
C LYS A 788 18.65 -14.20 -2.74
N ILE A 789 18.66 -15.29 -1.97
CA ILE A 789 19.40 -15.36 -0.70
C ILE A 789 20.90 -15.54 -0.96
N LEU A 790 21.28 -16.31 -1.97
CA LEU A 790 22.68 -16.53 -2.35
C LEU A 790 23.31 -15.28 -2.99
N TYR A 791 22.55 -14.65 -3.88
CA TYR A 791 22.95 -13.52 -4.71
C TYR A 791 21.90 -12.40 -4.57
N PRO A 792 21.88 -11.68 -3.42
CA PRO A 792 20.92 -10.62 -3.20
C PRO A 792 21.06 -9.54 -4.27
N GLU A 793 19.98 -9.29 -4.99
CA GLU A 793 19.93 -8.27 -6.04
C GLU A 793 19.98 -6.87 -5.38
N PRO A 794 20.94 -6.01 -5.75
CA PRO A 794 20.93 -4.63 -5.26
C PRO A 794 19.72 -3.90 -5.86
N HIS A 795 19.04 -3.08 -5.04
CA HIS A 795 18.07 -2.14 -5.59
C HIS A 795 18.81 -1.05 -6.37
N HIS A 796 18.63 -1.07 -7.67
CA HIS A 796 19.23 -0.10 -8.56
C HIS A 796 18.22 0.98 -8.95
N SER A 797 18.69 2.23 -9.08
CA SER A 797 17.86 3.33 -9.58
C SER A 797 17.42 3.08 -11.03
N ILE A 798 16.32 3.71 -11.44
CA ILE A 798 15.82 3.63 -12.83
C ILE A 798 16.91 4.08 -13.83
N ALA A 799 17.71 5.08 -13.45
CA ALA A 799 18.83 5.56 -14.24
C ALA A 799 19.92 4.50 -14.44
N TYR A 800 20.24 3.69 -13.42
CA TYR A 800 21.15 2.55 -13.57
C TYR A 800 20.59 1.54 -14.58
N GLN A 801 19.31 1.20 -14.44
CA GLN A 801 18.68 0.16 -15.28
C GLN A 801 18.65 0.54 -16.77
N LEU A 802 18.48 1.83 -17.10
CA LEU A 802 18.50 2.35 -18.47
C LEU A 802 19.80 1.93 -19.22
N PHE A 803 20.93 1.98 -18.54
CA PHE A 803 22.23 1.64 -19.12
C PHE A 803 22.60 0.17 -18.90
N ALA A 804 22.29 -0.39 -17.73
CA ALA A 804 22.69 -1.75 -17.38
C ALA A 804 21.95 -2.82 -18.20
N ILE A 805 20.66 -2.64 -18.50
CA ILE A 805 19.88 -3.64 -19.26
C ILE A 805 20.48 -3.91 -20.65
N PRO A 806 20.69 -2.92 -21.53
CA PRO A 806 21.27 -3.18 -22.85
C PRO A 806 22.74 -3.63 -22.76
N LEU A 807 23.53 -3.04 -21.85
CA LEU A 807 24.96 -3.36 -21.75
C LEU A 807 25.21 -4.77 -21.19
N SER A 808 24.35 -5.28 -20.33
CA SER A 808 24.48 -6.61 -19.74
C SER A 808 24.20 -7.77 -20.71
N TYR A 809 23.72 -7.51 -21.93
CA TYR A 809 23.65 -8.55 -22.99
C TYR A 809 25.03 -8.90 -23.54
N ILE A 810 25.96 -7.95 -23.56
CA ILE A 810 27.33 -8.15 -24.05
C ILE A 810 28.03 -9.29 -23.29
N PRO A 811 28.16 -9.24 -21.95
CA PRO A 811 28.78 -10.35 -21.20
C PRO A 811 27.98 -11.66 -21.28
N ALA A 812 26.64 -11.60 -21.33
CA ALA A 812 25.81 -12.81 -21.44
C ALA A 812 26.03 -13.58 -22.76
N VAL A 813 26.07 -12.87 -23.89
CA VAL A 813 26.37 -13.45 -25.21
C VAL A 813 27.81 -13.95 -25.25
N LEU A 814 28.77 -13.20 -24.70
CA LEU A 814 30.17 -13.64 -24.63
C LEU A 814 30.35 -14.92 -23.80
N ARG A 815 29.73 -15.01 -22.61
CA ARG A 815 29.72 -16.24 -21.78
C ARG A 815 29.16 -17.44 -22.55
N PHE A 816 28.01 -17.26 -23.23
CA PHE A 816 27.43 -18.31 -24.07
C PHE A 816 28.38 -18.75 -25.18
N THR A 817 29.03 -17.81 -25.86
CA THR A 817 29.99 -18.13 -26.92
C THR A 817 31.21 -18.89 -26.38
N ALA A 818 31.72 -18.47 -25.21
CA ALA A 818 32.85 -19.12 -24.55
C ALA A 818 32.52 -20.53 -24.01
N SER A 819 31.25 -20.79 -23.65
CA SER A 819 30.81 -22.10 -23.15
C SER A 819 31.00 -23.24 -24.16
N PHE A 820 30.93 -22.97 -25.47
CA PHE A 820 31.24 -23.96 -26.51
C PHE A 820 32.71 -24.35 -26.50
N VAL A 821 33.61 -23.40 -26.24
CA VAL A 821 35.04 -23.65 -26.11
C VAL A 821 35.31 -24.48 -24.85
N LEU A 822 34.71 -24.12 -23.71
CA LEU A 822 34.81 -24.88 -22.46
C LEU A 822 34.30 -26.32 -22.63
N CYS A 823 33.17 -26.51 -23.31
CA CYS A 823 32.62 -27.84 -23.62
C CYS A 823 33.59 -28.68 -24.46
N ALA A 824 34.23 -28.10 -25.48
CA ALA A 824 35.21 -28.82 -26.30
C ALA A 824 36.43 -29.26 -25.46
N PHE A 825 36.91 -28.40 -24.56
CA PHE A 825 37.99 -28.74 -23.62
C PHE A 825 37.57 -29.81 -22.60
N ALA A 826 36.34 -29.74 -22.07
CA ALA A 826 35.81 -30.71 -21.11
C ALA A 826 35.66 -32.11 -21.74
N LEU A 827 35.20 -32.17 -23.01
CA LEU A 827 35.17 -33.40 -23.81
C LEU A 827 36.59 -33.97 -24.01
N GLY A 828 37.55 -33.13 -24.38
CA GLY A 828 38.95 -33.54 -24.54
C GLY A 828 39.63 -34.00 -23.24
N SER A 829 39.14 -33.52 -22.08
CA SER A 829 39.68 -33.84 -20.75
C SER A 829 38.96 -35.00 -20.05
N GLY A 830 37.93 -35.60 -20.66
CA GLY A 830 37.21 -36.75 -20.11
C GLY A 830 36.38 -36.44 -18.85
N LYS A 831 35.81 -35.24 -18.73
CA LYS A 831 34.94 -34.87 -17.59
C LYS A 831 33.58 -35.58 -17.66
N ASN A 832 32.96 -35.81 -16.49
CA ASN A 832 31.70 -36.57 -16.36
C ASN A 832 30.50 -35.85 -17.01
N HIS A 833 30.46 -34.50 -16.95
CA HIS A 833 29.35 -33.70 -17.50
C HIS A 833 29.86 -32.60 -18.45
N PRO A 834 30.33 -32.94 -19.66
CA PRO A 834 31.03 -31.99 -20.53
C PRO A 834 30.10 -30.95 -21.18
N PHE A 835 28.79 -31.19 -21.23
CA PHE A 835 27.80 -30.28 -21.85
C PHE A 835 27.14 -29.30 -20.88
N GLU A 836 27.37 -29.44 -19.56
CA GLU A 836 26.81 -28.54 -18.55
C GLU A 836 27.17 -27.04 -18.74
N PRO A 837 28.38 -26.66 -19.18
CA PRO A 837 28.70 -25.26 -19.47
C PRO A 837 27.75 -24.62 -20.49
N ILE A 838 27.44 -25.33 -21.59
CA ILE A 838 26.52 -24.84 -22.63
C ILE A 838 25.10 -24.77 -22.09
N LYS A 839 24.67 -25.79 -21.34
CA LYS A 839 23.34 -25.84 -20.74
C LYS A 839 23.12 -24.67 -19.78
N ARG A 840 24.05 -24.40 -18.86
CA ARG A 840 23.92 -23.30 -17.89
C ARG A 840 23.98 -21.93 -18.57
N ALA A 841 24.92 -21.71 -19.49
CA ALA A 841 25.02 -20.43 -20.20
C ALA A 841 23.81 -20.17 -21.12
N SER A 842 23.26 -21.21 -21.76
CA SER A 842 22.03 -21.09 -22.58
C SER A 842 20.80 -20.81 -21.74
N ILE A 843 20.63 -21.49 -20.60
CA ILE A 843 19.55 -21.21 -19.64
C ILE A 843 19.65 -19.76 -19.16
N ALA A 844 20.83 -19.29 -18.75
CA ALA A 844 21.03 -17.92 -18.29
C ALA A 844 20.69 -16.86 -19.38
N LEU A 845 21.10 -17.09 -20.63
CA LEU A 845 20.78 -16.20 -21.76
C LEU A 845 19.28 -16.22 -22.08
N PHE A 846 18.67 -17.40 -22.14
CA PHE A 846 17.24 -17.56 -22.41
C PHE A 846 16.38 -16.92 -21.31
N GLU A 847 16.76 -17.07 -20.04
CA GLU A 847 16.09 -16.43 -18.92
C GLU A 847 16.18 -14.91 -18.99
N LYS A 848 17.34 -14.36 -19.38
CA LYS A 848 17.50 -12.93 -19.60
C LYS A 848 16.57 -12.41 -20.71
N ILE A 849 16.55 -13.10 -21.86
CA ILE A 849 15.67 -12.76 -22.99
C ILE A 849 14.20 -12.82 -22.56
N THR A 850 13.80 -13.88 -21.86
CA THR A 850 12.43 -14.06 -21.39
C THR A 850 12.03 -12.98 -20.39
N ARG A 851 12.92 -12.62 -19.46
CA ARG A 851 12.72 -11.54 -18.49
C ARG A 851 12.53 -10.20 -19.20
N ASP A 852 13.36 -9.85 -20.18
CA ASP A 852 13.22 -8.57 -20.87
C ASP A 852 12.03 -8.53 -21.85
N LEU A 853 11.69 -9.66 -22.50
CA LEU A 853 10.47 -9.76 -23.31
C LEU A 853 9.22 -9.61 -22.45
N SER A 854 9.22 -10.20 -21.24
CA SER A 854 8.11 -10.04 -20.30
C SER A 854 7.91 -8.57 -19.90
N ARG A 855 9.00 -7.82 -19.69
CA ARG A 855 8.95 -6.37 -19.40
C ARG A 855 8.31 -5.58 -20.54
N LEU A 856 8.67 -5.88 -21.80
CA LEU A 856 8.02 -5.28 -22.97
C LEU A 856 6.53 -5.61 -23.05
N LEU A 857 6.15 -6.82 -22.64
CA LEU A 857 4.75 -7.23 -22.60
C LEU A 857 3.99 -6.45 -21.50
N VAL A 858 4.55 -6.35 -20.29
CA VAL A 858 3.98 -5.51 -19.20
C VAL A 858 3.86 -4.05 -19.62
N PHE A 859 4.86 -3.50 -20.29
CA PHE A 859 4.78 -2.17 -20.86
C PHE A 859 3.62 -2.03 -21.86
N SER A 860 3.46 -3.01 -22.75
CA SER A 860 2.39 -3.02 -23.75
C SER A 860 1.00 -3.10 -23.13
N THR A 861 0.82 -3.90 -22.06
CA THR A 861 -0.45 -3.96 -21.33
C THR A 861 -0.76 -2.63 -20.63
N HIS A 862 0.23 -1.98 -20.02
CA HIS A 862 0.06 -0.64 -19.45
C HIS A 862 -0.30 0.42 -20.50
N LEU A 863 0.29 0.35 -21.71
CA LEU A 863 -0.05 1.25 -22.80
C LEU A 863 -1.49 1.02 -23.29
N LEU A 864 -1.92 -0.24 -23.39
CA LEU A 864 -3.30 -0.58 -23.75
C LEU A 864 -4.30 -0.09 -22.69
N TYR A 865 -3.95 -0.22 -21.41
CA TYR A 865 -4.73 0.33 -20.31
C TYR A 865 -4.83 1.86 -20.37
N LEU A 866 -3.76 2.56 -20.77
CA LEU A 866 -3.79 4.02 -20.98
C LEU A 866 -4.82 4.41 -22.06
N VAL A 867 -4.81 3.68 -23.18
CA VAL A 867 -5.77 3.88 -24.28
C VAL A 867 -7.20 3.61 -23.81
N TYR A 868 -7.41 2.50 -23.09
CA TYR A 868 -8.71 2.18 -22.50
C TYR A 868 -9.19 3.27 -21.53
N THR A 869 -8.31 3.74 -20.65
CA THR A 869 -8.61 4.81 -19.68
C THR A 869 -9.03 6.08 -20.42
N GLY A 870 -8.28 6.48 -21.44
CA GLY A 870 -8.63 7.64 -22.28
C GLY A 870 -10.00 7.51 -22.96
N LEU A 871 -10.33 6.35 -23.50
CA LEU A 871 -11.66 6.08 -24.08
C LEU A 871 -12.75 6.07 -23.01
N SER A 872 -12.49 5.50 -21.83
CA SER A 872 -13.47 5.41 -20.74
C SER A 872 -13.88 6.78 -20.20
N VAL A 873 -12.96 7.75 -20.20
CA VAL A 873 -13.23 9.15 -19.78
C VAL A 873 -14.26 9.84 -20.67
N LEU A 874 -14.44 9.40 -21.92
CA LEU A 874 -15.48 9.95 -22.80
C LEU A 874 -16.88 9.42 -22.46
N VAL A 875 -16.97 8.23 -21.85
CA VAL A 875 -18.24 7.51 -21.60
C VAL A 875 -18.69 7.65 -20.15
N LYS A 876 -17.77 7.57 -19.18
CA LYS A 876 -18.07 7.62 -17.74
C LYS A 876 -18.85 8.91 -17.35
N PRO A 877 -18.44 10.13 -17.76
CA PRO A 877 -19.09 11.35 -17.27
C PRO A 877 -20.53 11.52 -17.79
N PRO A 878 -20.84 11.33 -19.09
CA PRO A 878 -22.21 11.30 -19.57
C PRO A 878 -23.06 10.25 -18.84
N ALA A 879 -22.54 9.03 -18.65
CA ALA A 879 -23.26 7.96 -17.97
C ALA A 879 -23.58 8.32 -16.51
N TYR A 880 -22.62 8.86 -15.77
CA TYR A 880 -22.82 9.27 -14.38
C TYR A 880 -23.73 10.49 -14.23
N VAL A 881 -23.66 11.45 -15.14
CA VAL A 881 -24.53 12.64 -15.10
C VAL A 881 -25.96 12.29 -15.49
N LEU A 882 -26.16 11.44 -16.51
CA LEU A 882 -27.48 10.86 -16.80
C LEU A 882 -28.02 10.10 -15.58
N GLY A 883 -27.19 9.27 -14.94
CA GLY A 883 -27.57 8.57 -13.71
C GLY A 883 -27.97 9.51 -12.57
N MET A 884 -27.24 10.63 -12.38
CA MET A 884 -27.60 11.65 -11.39
C MET A 884 -28.92 12.37 -11.73
N ILE A 885 -29.14 12.72 -13.00
CA ILE A 885 -30.38 13.36 -13.46
C ILE A 885 -31.55 12.41 -13.24
N LEU A 886 -31.42 11.15 -13.67
CA LEU A 886 -32.42 10.12 -13.46
C LEU A 886 -32.70 9.92 -11.97
N GLY A 887 -31.67 9.75 -11.14
CA GLY A 887 -31.81 9.61 -9.69
C GLY A 887 -32.56 10.77 -9.03
N ARG A 888 -32.36 12.01 -9.50
CA ARG A 888 -33.10 13.17 -9.00
C ARG A 888 -34.55 13.18 -9.48
N VAL A 889 -34.78 12.91 -10.76
CA VAL A 889 -36.13 12.84 -11.31
C VAL A 889 -36.93 11.75 -10.59
N THR A 890 -36.33 10.57 -10.35
CA THR A 890 -37.00 9.49 -9.63
C THR A 890 -37.19 9.80 -8.15
N ALA A 891 -36.24 10.49 -7.51
CA ALA A 891 -36.40 10.94 -6.12
C ALA A 891 -37.59 11.90 -5.92
N LEU A 892 -37.93 12.72 -6.93
CA LEU A 892 -39.15 13.55 -6.89
C LEU A 892 -40.44 12.71 -6.83
N PHE A 893 -40.38 11.45 -7.24
CA PHE A 893 -41.47 10.48 -7.20
C PHE A 893 -41.26 9.41 -6.10
N ASP A 894 -40.31 9.61 -5.18
CA ASP A 894 -39.93 8.67 -4.11
C ASP A 894 -39.46 7.29 -4.63
N VAL A 895 -38.95 7.24 -5.86
CA VAL A 895 -38.42 6.04 -6.49
C VAL A 895 -36.89 6.01 -6.32
N LYS A 896 -36.40 4.96 -5.65
CA LYS A 896 -34.97 4.67 -5.42
C LYS A 896 -34.36 3.98 -6.63
N SER A 897 -33.85 4.76 -7.59
CA SER A 897 -33.24 4.23 -8.82
C SER A 897 -31.72 4.13 -8.77
N GLY A 898 -31.08 4.72 -7.74
CA GLY A 898 -29.63 4.77 -7.61
C GLY A 898 -29.03 3.37 -7.55
N HIS A 899 -29.54 2.51 -6.68
CA HIS A 899 -29.11 1.11 -6.58
C HIS A 899 -29.13 0.37 -7.93
N ALA A 900 -30.27 0.36 -8.63
CA ALA A 900 -30.42 -0.36 -9.90
C ALA A 900 -29.48 0.16 -11.00
N LEU A 901 -29.26 1.48 -11.08
CA LEU A 901 -28.34 2.08 -12.04
C LEU A 901 -26.89 1.67 -11.77
N HIS A 902 -26.45 1.67 -10.50
CA HIS A 902 -25.11 1.23 -10.14
C HIS A 902 -24.93 -0.27 -10.29
N GLY A 903 -25.97 -1.07 -10.08
CA GLY A 903 -25.98 -2.50 -10.41
C GLY A 903 -25.68 -2.73 -11.90
N ALA A 904 -26.30 -1.96 -12.80
CA ALA A 904 -26.00 -2.03 -14.23
C ALA A 904 -24.56 -1.61 -14.56
N PHE A 905 -24.04 -0.56 -13.91
CA PHE A 905 -22.64 -0.16 -14.06
C PHE A 905 -21.67 -1.24 -13.57
N ALA A 906 -21.99 -1.94 -12.48
CA ALA A 906 -21.20 -3.04 -11.98
C ALA A 906 -21.12 -4.19 -12.99
N SER A 907 -22.25 -4.56 -13.61
CA SER A 907 -22.28 -5.60 -14.65
C SER A 907 -21.45 -5.23 -15.87
N VAL A 908 -21.57 -3.99 -16.36
CA VAL A 908 -20.79 -3.50 -17.51
C VAL A 908 -19.29 -3.48 -17.18
N HIS A 909 -18.93 -3.01 -15.98
CA HIS A 909 -17.55 -2.99 -15.52
C HIS A 909 -16.98 -4.41 -15.46
N SER A 910 -17.67 -5.32 -14.78
CA SER A 910 -17.25 -6.72 -14.61
C SER A 910 -17.04 -7.42 -15.97
N PHE A 911 -17.90 -7.13 -16.95
CA PHE A 911 -17.75 -7.63 -18.32
C PHE A 911 -16.44 -7.17 -18.98
N PHE A 912 -16.16 -5.86 -18.99
CA PHE A 912 -14.93 -5.35 -19.60
C PHE A 912 -13.67 -5.81 -18.87
N LYS A 913 -13.73 -5.92 -17.54
CA LYS A 913 -12.63 -6.43 -16.73
C LYS A 913 -12.35 -7.90 -17.02
N SER A 914 -13.40 -8.72 -17.13
CA SER A 914 -13.30 -10.14 -17.50
C SER A 914 -12.66 -10.33 -18.87
N ILE A 915 -12.99 -9.46 -19.85
CA ILE A 915 -12.32 -9.47 -21.17
C ILE A 915 -10.83 -9.15 -21.02
N GLY A 916 -10.46 -8.14 -20.23
CA GLY A 916 -9.06 -7.79 -19.98
C GLY A 916 -8.27 -8.94 -19.36
N GLU A 917 -8.83 -9.59 -18.34
CA GLU A 917 -8.21 -10.75 -17.67
C GLU A 917 -8.16 -11.99 -18.57
N PHE A 918 -9.09 -12.14 -19.51
CA PHE A 918 -9.04 -13.22 -20.52
C PHE A 918 -7.83 -13.07 -21.46
N PHE A 919 -7.48 -11.84 -21.85
CA PHE A 919 -6.35 -11.56 -22.73
C PHE A 919 -5.02 -11.33 -22.00
N TYR A 920 -5.01 -11.36 -20.66
CA TYR A 920 -3.79 -11.12 -19.88
C TYR A 920 -2.82 -12.32 -20.00
N PRO A 921 -1.55 -12.10 -20.39
CA PRO A 921 -0.60 -13.18 -20.65
C PRO A 921 0.03 -13.71 -19.35
N ASN A 922 -0.81 -14.27 -18.48
CA ASN A 922 -0.46 -14.66 -17.12
C ASN A 922 0.77 -15.58 -17.05
N GLN A 923 0.77 -16.65 -17.85
CA GLN A 923 1.82 -17.67 -17.82
C GLN A 923 3.20 -17.13 -18.23
N ILE A 924 3.26 -16.27 -19.25
CA ILE A 924 4.51 -15.66 -19.72
C ILE A 924 5.08 -14.75 -18.63
N LEU A 925 4.23 -13.94 -18.00
CA LEU A 925 4.64 -13.04 -16.94
C LEU A 925 5.03 -13.81 -15.67
N LYS A 926 4.28 -14.84 -15.30
CA LYS A 926 4.59 -15.72 -14.17
C LYS A 926 5.95 -16.39 -14.34
N ALA A 927 6.32 -16.83 -15.55
CA ALA A 927 7.64 -17.41 -15.83
C ALA A 927 8.83 -16.44 -15.62
N SER A 928 8.57 -15.13 -15.70
CA SER A 928 9.58 -14.09 -15.53
C SER A 928 9.69 -13.52 -14.10
N VAL A 929 8.61 -13.64 -13.32
CA VAL A 929 8.54 -13.16 -11.94
C VAL A 929 9.00 -14.27 -10.99
N ILE A 930 9.89 -13.92 -10.08
CA ILE A 930 10.48 -14.82 -9.11
C ILE A 930 9.81 -14.56 -7.74
N ALA A 931 9.36 -15.63 -7.08
CA ALA A 931 8.79 -15.55 -5.74
C ALA A 931 9.79 -14.95 -4.72
N HIS A 932 9.27 -14.47 -3.60
CA HIS A 932 10.08 -14.09 -2.46
C HIS A 932 10.62 -15.37 -1.78
N PRO A 933 11.90 -15.40 -1.34
CA PRO A 933 12.49 -16.60 -0.73
C PRO A 933 11.68 -17.16 0.44
N THR A 934 11.17 -16.29 1.29
CA THR A 934 10.32 -16.65 2.45
C THR A 934 9.09 -17.48 2.03
N HIS A 935 8.48 -17.16 0.89
CA HIS A 935 7.35 -17.93 0.36
C HIS A 935 7.74 -19.38 0.06
N THR A 936 8.82 -19.56 -0.71
CA THR A 936 9.33 -20.89 -1.08
C THR A 936 9.76 -21.71 0.14
N ILE A 937 10.29 -21.05 1.17
CA ILE A 937 10.66 -21.73 2.41
C ILE A 937 9.40 -22.19 3.17
N HIS A 938 8.33 -21.39 3.21
CA HIS A 938 7.07 -21.82 3.81
C HIS A 938 6.37 -22.93 3.00
N GLU A 939 6.47 -22.94 1.68
CA GLU A 939 6.00 -24.06 0.86
C GLU A 939 6.74 -25.37 1.21
N ALA A 940 8.06 -25.30 1.41
CA ALA A 940 8.87 -26.44 1.81
C ALA A 940 8.48 -26.95 3.22
N GLU A 941 8.25 -26.03 4.16
CA GLU A 941 7.73 -26.36 5.50
C GLU A 941 6.34 -27.00 5.43
N GLY A 942 5.41 -26.43 4.66
CA GLY A 942 4.06 -26.96 4.48
C GLY A 942 4.05 -28.36 3.86
N SER A 943 4.91 -28.60 2.86
CA SER A 943 5.11 -29.92 2.27
C SER A 943 5.60 -30.94 3.32
N TYR A 944 6.54 -30.52 4.18
CA TYR A 944 7.04 -31.37 5.26
C TYR A 944 6.00 -31.64 6.35
N LYS A 945 5.19 -30.65 6.73
CA LYS A 945 4.06 -30.84 7.66
C LYS A 945 3.03 -31.83 7.12
N LYS A 946 2.66 -31.72 5.83
CA LYS A 946 1.76 -32.68 5.16
C LYS A 946 2.33 -34.11 5.22
N LEU A 947 3.63 -34.27 4.96
CA LEU A 947 4.32 -35.56 5.10
C LEU A 947 4.28 -36.11 6.53
N LEU A 948 4.52 -35.27 7.54
CA LEU A 948 4.47 -35.69 8.94
C LEU A 948 3.07 -36.15 9.38
N ILE A 949 2.02 -35.51 8.87
CA ILE A 949 0.63 -35.92 9.11
C ILE A 949 0.35 -37.28 8.44
N GLN A 950 0.80 -37.47 7.18
CA GLN A 950 0.67 -38.75 6.47
C GLN A 950 1.41 -39.90 7.18
N MET A 951 2.54 -39.60 7.82
CA MET A 951 3.30 -40.56 8.63
C MET A 951 2.71 -40.80 10.03
N GLY A 952 1.62 -40.12 10.41
CA GLY A 952 0.99 -40.24 11.74
C GLY A 952 1.78 -39.60 12.88
N ASN A 953 2.80 -38.79 12.56
CA ASN A 953 3.76 -38.25 13.51
C ASN A 953 3.34 -36.90 14.13
N VAL A 954 2.25 -36.29 13.64
CA VAL A 954 1.67 -35.01 14.10
C VAL A 954 0.14 -35.12 13.97
N LYS A 955 -0.62 -34.67 14.98
CA LYS A 955 -2.08 -34.58 14.87
C LYS A 955 -2.44 -33.46 13.88
N PRO A 956 -3.46 -33.64 13.01
CA PRO A 956 -3.95 -32.56 12.18
C PRO A 956 -4.38 -31.39 13.07
N GLU A 957 -3.94 -30.18 12.76
CA GLU A 957 -4.53 -28.98 13.35
C GLU A 957 -6.02 -28.96 12.99
N PRO A 958 -6.93 -28.74 13.95
CA PRO A 958 -8.35 -28.65 13.65
C PRO A 958 -8.58 -27.49 12.67
N ALA A 959 -9.52 -27.69 11.72
CA ALA A 959 -9.93 -26.67 10.76
C ALA A 959 -10.27 -25.38 11.51
N GLU A 960 -9.70 -24.28 11.03
CA GLU A 960 -9.70 -22.97 11.67
C GLU A 960 -11.11 -22.35 11.69
N GLU A 961 -11.88 -22.60 12.75
CA GLU A 961 -13.04 -21.76 13.05
C GLU A 961 -12.55 -20.41 13.59
N LEU A 962 -12.71 -19.36 12.79
CA LEU A 962 -12.66 -17.97 13.29
C LEU A 962 -13.63 -17.85 14.46
N PRO A 963 -13.22 -17.33 15.64
CA PRO A 963 -14.13 -17.18 16.75
C PRO A 963 -15.25 -16.19 16.37
N LEU A 964 -16.47 -16.72 16.28
CA LEU A 964 -17.74 -15.99 16.17
C LEU A 964 -17.90 -14.93 17.28
N GLU A 965 -17.21 -15.08 18.41
CA GLU A 965 -17.21 -14.13 19.53
C GLU A 965 -16.57 -12.76 19.21
N SER A 966 -15.78 -12.66 18.13
CA SER A 966 -15.24 -11.37 17.68
C SER A 966 -16.30 -10.38 17.20
N ILE A 967 -17.52 -10.85 16.88
CA ILE A 967 -18.66 -10.02 16.44
C ILE A 967 -19.48 -9.52 17.64
N GLN A 968 -19.49 -10.22 18.77
CA GLN A 968 -20.39 -9.91 19.90
C GLN A 968 -19.83 -8.91 20.93
N GLU A 969 -18.51 -8.80 21.11
CA GLU A 969 -17.95 -7.90 22.14
C GLU A 969 -17.96 -6.39 21.77
N HIS A 970 -18.43 -6.02 20.58
CA HIS A 970 -18.56 -4.62 20.17
C HIS A 970 -19.78 -3.90 20.77
N PHE A 971 -20.52 -4.55 21.65
CA PHE A 971 -21.58 -3.95 22.46
C PHE A 971 -21.31 -4.14 23.96
N THR A 972 -20.45 -3.31 24.53
CA THR A 972 -20.39 -3.12 25.99
C THR A 972 -20.66 -1.67 26.35
N VAL A 973 -21.94 -1.35 26.50
CA VAL A 973 -22.38 -0.28 27.40
C VAL A 973 -22.22 -0.84 28.82
N PRO A 974 -21.43 -0.24 29.72
CA PRO A 974 -21.45 -0.64 31.12
C PRO A 974 -22.76 -0.14 31.73
N TRP A 975 -23.74 -1.04 31.85
CA TRP A 975 -24.95 -0.78 32.63
C TRP A 975 -24.57 -0.72 34.12
N ILE A 976 -24.39 0.50 34.65
CA ILE A 976 -24.34 0.72 36.09
C ILE A 976 -25.79 0.76 36.60
N VAL A 977 -26.28 -0.37 37.10
CA VAL A 977 -27.51 -0.41 37.90
C VAL A 977 -27.21 0.17 39.27
N ASN A 978 -27.47 1.47 39.45
CA ASN A 978 -27.66 2.00 40.80
C ASN A 978 -28.98 1.46 41.34
N GLY A 979 -28.87 0.53 42.29
CA GLY A 979 -30.01 -0.08 42.95
C GLY A 979 -30.79 0.92 43.79
N THR A 980 -32.12 0.90 43.65
CA THR A 980 -33.03 1.08 44.78
C THR A 980 -34.34 0.31 44.57
N LYS A 981 -34.51 -0.71 45.43
CA LYS A 981 -35.76 -1.21 46.05
C LYS A 981 -36.79 -2.03 45.23
N SER A 982 -36.76 -3.33 45.55
CA SER A 982 -37.89 -4.20 46.01
C SER A 982 -38.94 -4.69 45.01
N ARG A 983 -38.93 -6.00 44.69
CA ARG A 983 -39.79 -7.07 45.28
C ARG A 983 -39.84 -8.32 44.38
N GLU A 984 -39.37 -9.44 44.95
CA GLU A 984 -40.01 -10.78 44.98
C GLU A 984 -40.46 -11.42 43.65
N VAL A 985 -39.71 -12.43 43.14
CA VAL A 985 -40.00 -13.89 43.23
C VAL A 985 -41.34 -14.25 42.57
N ILE A 986 -41.38 -14.99 41.46
CA ILE A 986 -41.52 -16.46 41.42
C ILE A 986 -40.98 -17.01 40.08
N SER A 987 -40.12 -18.03 40.19
CA SER A 987 -39.81 -18.98 39.12
C SER A 987 -40.86 -20.10 39.10
N SER A 988 -41.24 -20.62 37.93
CA SER A 988 -41.04 -22.04 37.57
C SER A 988 -41.82 -22.46 36.32
N LYS A 989 -41.05 -22.91 35.31
CA LYS A 989 -41.16 -24.21 34.60
C LYS A 989 -42.54 -24.75 34.15
N SER A 990 -42.61 -24.93 32.83
CA SER A 990 -42.98 -26.14 32.07
C SER A 990 -44.39 -26.74 32.24
N VAL A 991 -45.09 -26.93 31.13
CA VAL A 991 -45.31 -28.23 30.44
C VAL A 991 -46.45 -28.06 29.42
N ILE A 992 -46.23 -28.69 28.26
CA ILE A 992 -47.12 -28.87 27.11
C ILE A 992 -48.26 -29.84 27.48
N GLU A 993 -49.50 -29.52 27.10
CA GLU A 993 -50.57 -30.41 26.58
C GLU A 993 -51.92 -29.67 26.68
N SER A 994 -52.54 -29.26 25.57
CA SER A 994 -53.48 -30.01 24.70
C SER A 994 -54.96 -29.79 25.07
N GLY A 995 -55.81 -29.62 24.05
CA GLY A 995 -57.28 -29.47 24.15
C GLY A 995 -57.76 -28.03 23.90
N MET A 996 -57.99 -27.58 22.67
CA MET A 996 -59.12 -27.92 21.79
C MET A 996 -60.49 -27.60 22.43
N GLN A 997 -61.09 -26.44 22.09
CA GLN A 997 -62.44 -26.29 21.52
C GLN A 997 -63.01 -24.87 21.66
N LEU A 998 -63.45 -24.32 20.51
CA LEU A 998 -64.68 -23.53 20.27
C LEU A 998 -64.81 -22.16 20.95
N GLU A 999 -65.37 -21.10 20.36
CA GLU A 999 -65.69 -20.63 19.01
C GLU A 999 -66.32 -19.23 19.23
N HIS A 1000 -66.09 -18.31 18.29
CA HIS A 1000 -66.91 -17.13 17.95
C HIS A 1000 -67.33 -16.09 19.01
N SER A 1001 -66.75 -14.89 18.90
CA SER A 1001 -67.42 -13.70 18.33
C SER A 1001 -66.40 -12.72 17.76
#